data_AF-A0A6A4FK64-F1
#
_entry.id   AF-A0A6A4FK64-F1
#
_cell.length_a   1.000
_cell.length_b   1.000
_cell.length_c   1.000
_cell.angle_alpha   90.00
_cell.angle_beta   90.00
_cell.angle_gamma   90.00
#
_symmetry.space_group_name_H-M   'P 1'
#
loop_
_entity.id
_entity.type
_entity.pdbx_description
1 polymer ?
#
loop_
_entity_poly.entity_id
_entity_poly.type
_entity_poly.pdbx_seq_one_letter_code
_entity_poly.pdbx_strand_id
1 'polypeptide(L)'
;MDKSTHNLLVTDARQKLPGILRTGCLVSQSLVADPIIPSHLKEDVLRVGSREKIVVSAKEVFEAYPGFVAKWTSLIDAVALDGIEDSDIDLGVDVTVLDDKRGGPIHKTMNALFRQFLSMQGKEYGKARLTTDHSGVCIAPAQDEDTCNATCLLDIQREHSVHKCAEVQCLHTCLMKGCKNTCGEKDHFHGQGAESRTFASESGMTPVTYFGERVAAVTHLCAGSHACPESCQIDGICEQKVHLKKSARTYAGARGTFEYIYQEMNGCKKQCAHVLPSGDKDHAGCDHSCLAQSASGEDGEQIMVHYCDVRCPSCNYYCSKHFGHMGLHATSHGNMRQTYFMAKTNDIDIEGRKYQVGERGIAEMCNLFCSKMGRGHTHYLPCESKGGEKCVYTADASEDHRRHCVDELFPPPGRDMDELLHAQFWSTIGWEDPCNDEERAEFAKCRFQCNAPEHDGSDGTPSFCVLGAWHKAELKPEGGDDGFSYVDGHKFECVHAVDTGKFHNIFVLDSSGSMSGQPWQDLLCACSEFGISRLKDGGEDDLVSYVTFDHESVIFCEGERLPDALQMTVPFSGGGTSFVEGLRAANEVLSRNDFDEFKAVMIFFSDGQPQDIELGIAMAQHIRSTYAKYDLKAFVVGFGYVNLSVLQRVASEMGGEYRQVLDANALRTEFQRIAAVLCNNEASLALVESDMEAS
;
A
#
# COMPACT_ATOMS: atom_id res chain seq x y z
N MET A 1 10.37 -12.24 46.57
CA MET A 1 8.99 -11.75 46.76
C MET A 1 9.06 -10.61 47.76
N ASP A 2 8.49 -9.44 47.46
CA ASP A 2 8.53 -8.30 48.40
C ASP A 2 7.55 -8.53 49.57
N LYS A 3 7.72 -7.80 50.69
CA LYS A 3 6.87 -7.93 51.89
C LYS A 3 5.39 -7.63 51.61
N SER A 4 5.10 -6.79 50.63
CA SER A 4 3.76 -6.39 50.21
C SER A 4 3.02 -7.55 49.53
N THR A 5 3.74 -8.29 48.68
CA THR A 5 3.27 -9.48 47.95
C THR A 5 3.03 -10.64 48.91
N HIS A 6 3.91 -10.80 49.92
CA HIS A 6 3.71 -11.79 50.98
C HIS A 6 2.48 -11.47 51.84
N ASN A 7 2.24 -10.20 52.19
CA ASN A 7 1.07 -9.79 52.95
C ASN A 7 -0.24 -9.94 52.16
N LEU A 8 -0.22 -9.69 50.85
CA LEU A 8 -1.37 -9.92 49.97
C LEU A 8 -1.75 -11.40 49.88
N LEU A 9 -0.74 -12.28 49.72
CA LEU A 9 -0.96 -13.74 49.69
C LEU A 9 -1.45 -14.29 51.03
N VAL A 10 -0.94 -13.80 52.16
CA VAL A 10 -1.40 -14.19 53.50
C VAL A 10 -2.83 -13.71 53.78
N THR A 11 -3.21 -12.54 53.27
CA THR A 11 -4.56 -11.97 53.46
C THR A 11 -5.61 -12.70 52.60
N ASP A 12 -5.26 -13.05 51.35
CA ASP A 12 -6.11 -13.86 50.47
C ASP A 12 -6.29 -15.30 51.01
N ALA A 13 -5.20 -15.90 51.54
CA ALA A 13 -5.28 -17.21 52.20
C ALA A 13 -6.15 -17.17 53.47
N ARG A 14 -6.09 -16.10 54.27
CA ARG A 14 -6.94 -15.90 55.47
C ARG A 14 -8.43 -15.82 55.15
N GLN A 15 -8.82 -15.20 54.03
CA GLN A 15 -10.22 -15.14 53.62
C GLN A 15 -10.76 -16.50 53.13
N LYS A 16 -9.89 -17.37 52.61
CA LYS A 16 -10.28 -18.67 52.01
C LYS A 16 -10.14 -19.88 52.96
N LEU A 17 -9.41 -19.72 54.06
CA LEU A 17 -9.12 -20.76 55.06
C LEU A 17 -10.35 -21.50 55.66
N PRO A 18 -11.50 -20.84 55.95
CA PRO A 18 -12.68 -21.55 56.44
C PRO A 18 -13.27 -22.57 55.45
N GLY A 19 -13.04 -22.36 54.14
CA GLY A 19 -13.46 -23.29 53.09
C GLY A 19 -12.44 -24.40 52.80
N ILE A 20 -11.15 -24.10 52.87
CA ILE A 20 -10.06 -25.00 52.48
C ILE A 20 -9.85 -26.15 53.48
N LEU A 21 -10.11 -25.93 54.77
CA LEU A 21 -9.93 -26.96 55.81
C LEU A 21 -10.99 -28.08 55.78
N ARG A 22 -12.10 -27.91 55.04
CA ARG A 22 -13.17 -28.94 54.96
C ARG A 22 -13.06 -29.86 53.74
N THR A 23 -12.23 -29.54 52.75
CA THR A 23 -12.24 -30.23 51.45
C THR A 23 -11.01 -31.12 51.19
N GLY A 24 -10.19 -31.40 52.20
CA GLY A 24 -9.08 -32.35 52.07
C GLY A 24 -7.94 -31.91 51.14
N CYS A 25 -7.78 -30.61 50.89
CA CYS A 25 -6.69 -30.09 50.05
C CYS A 25 -5.35 -30.05 50.81
N LEU A 26 -4.24 -30.35 50.09
CA LEU A 26 -2.88 -30.27 50.63
C LEU A 26 -2.50 -28.81 50.94
N VAL A 27 -2.22 -28.50 52.21
CA VAL A 27 -1.80 -27.18 52.67
C VAL A 27 -0.28 -27.15 52.88
N SER A 28 0.38 -26.05 52.48
CA SER A 28 1.83 -25.87 52.66
C SER A 28 2.25 -25.92 54.14
N GLN A 29 3.31 -26.67 54.44
CA GLN A 29 3.84 -26.87 55.80
C GLN A 29 4.20 -25.56 56.53
N SER A 30 4.58 -24.53 55.77
CA SER A 30 4.87 -23.19 56.29
C SER A 30 3.65 -22.45 56.85
N LEU A 31 2.42 -22.77 56.40
CA LEU A 31 1.17 -22.20 56.94
C LEU A 31 0.71 -22.90 58.23
N VAL A 32 1.00 -24.20 58.36
CA VAL A 32 0.62 -25.01 59.54
C VAL A 32 1.48 -24.65 60.76
N ALA A 33 2.71 -24.20 60.53
CA ALA A 33 3.64 -23.76 61.57
C ALA A 33 3.33 -22.36 62.14
N ASP A 34 2.30 -21.66 61.65
CA ASP A 34 1.96 -20.31 62.11
C ASP A 34 1.39 -20.33 63.56
N PRO A 35 1.97 -19.54 64.48
CA PRO A 35 1.54 -19.49 65.88
C PRO A 35 0.16 -18.85 66.11
N ILE A 36 -0.43 -18.19 65.11
CA ILE A 36 -1.69 -17.44 65.23
C ILE A 36 -2.92 -18.33 65.02
N ILE A 37 -2.78 -19.52 64.43
CA ILE A 37 -3.90 -20.45 64.23
C ILE A 37 -4.26 -21.11 65.57
N PRO A 38 -5.51 -21.00 66.07
CA PRO A 38 -5.95 -21.63 67.30
C PRO A 38 -5.72 -23.15 67.30
N SER A 39 -5.25 -23.71 68.41
CA SER A 39 -4.91 -25.14 68.53
C SER A 39 -6.07 -26.09 68.21
N HIS A 40 -7.32 -25.68 68.47
CA HIS A 40 -8.51 -26.47 68.14
C HIS A 40 -8.83 -26.54 66.63
N LEU A 41 -8.17 -25.73 65.79
CA LEU A 41 -8.24 -25.81 64.32
C LEU A 41 -7.02 -26.53 63.73
N LYS A 42 -6.04 -26.89 64.57
CA LYS A 42 -4.88 -27.71 64.25
C LYS A 42 -5.17 -29.15 64.65
N GLU A 43 -6.31 -29.70 64.22
CA GLU A 43 -6.49 -31.15 64.34
C GLU A 43 -5.34 -31.85 63.63
N ASP A 44 -4.84 -32.92 64.24
CA ASP A 44 -3.82 -33.76 63.62
C ASP A 44 -4.38 -34.34 62.32
N VAL A 45 -4.05 -33.70 61.19
CA VAL A 45 -4.30 -34.21 59.82
C VAL A 45 -3.46 -35.47 59.52
N LEU A 46 -2.91 -36.10 60.55
CA LEU A 46 -2.06 -37.29 60.47
C LEU A 46 -2.75 -38.48 61.11
N ARG A 47 -3.71 -39.05 60.36
CA ARG A 47 -3.83 -40.52 60.20
C ARG A 47 -4.71 -40.93 59.01
N VAL A 48 -4.74 -40.15 57.93
CA VAL A 48 -5.28 -40.64 56.65
C VAL A 48 -4.23 -41.54 56.01
N GLY A 49 -4.21 -42.79 56.46
CA GLY A 49 -3.29 -43.83 55.98
C GLY A 49 -3.36 -45.14 56.76
N SER A 50 -3.90 -45.15 57.98
CA SER A 50 -3.99 -46.39 58.79
C SER A 50 -5.31 -47.15 58.64
N ARG A 51 -6.36 -46.56 58.03
CA ARG A 51 -7.73 -47.13 57.97
C ARG A 51 -8.34 -47.53 59.33
N GLU A 52 -7.75 -47.10 60.45
CA GLU A 52 -8.36 -47.31 61.77
C GLU A 52 -9.52 -46.33 61.96
N LYS A 53 -10.72 -46.86 62.23
CA LYS A 53 -11.89 -46.06 62.60
C LYS A 53 -11.57 -45.28 63.88
N ILE A 54 -11.63 -43.95 63.80
CA ILE A 54 -11.59 -43.10 64.97
C ILE A 54 -13.00 -43.13 65.58
N VAL A 55 -13.14 -43.77 66.74
CA VAL A 55 -14.39 -43.75 67.49
C VAL A 55 -14.28 -42.61 68.50
N VAL A 56 -14.97 -41.50 68.24
CA VAL A 56 -15.07 -40.38 69.17
C VAL A 56 -16.30 -40.61 70.04
N SER A 57 -16.09 -40.85 71.34
CA SER A 57 -17.23 -41.05 72.23
C SER A 57 -17.86 -39.72 72.64
N ALA A 58 -19.19 -39.68 72.75
CA ALA A 58 -19.90 -38.49 73.25
C ALA A 58 -19.38 -38.03 74.62
N LYS A 59 -18.91 -38.98 75.43
CA LYS A 59 -18.28 -38.72 76.72
C LYS A 59 -17.00 -37.88 76.59
N GLU A 60 -16.11 -38.22 75.67
CA GLU A 60 -14.88 -37.46 75.42
C GLU A 60 -15.18 -36.06 74.89
N VAL A 61 -16.20 -35.91 74.04
CA VAL A 61 -16.64 -34.60 73.52
C VAL A 61 -17.23 -33.73 74.63
N PHE A 62 -17.99 -34.32 75.56
CA PHE A 62 -18.57 -33.61 76.69
C PHE A 62 -17.52 -33.14 77.70
N GLU A 63 -16.48 -33.94 77.91
CA GLU A 63 -15.34 -33.59 78.76
C GLU A 63 -14.50 -32.47 78.12
N ALA A 64 -14.30 -32.49 76.80
CA ALA A 64 -13.54 -31.45 76.09
C ALA A 64 -14.30 -30.11 75.99
N TYR A 65 -15.64 -30.15 75.92
CA TYR A 65 -16.47 -28.96 75.67
C TYR A 65 -17.67 -28.87 76.65
N PRO A 66 -17.40 -28.65 77.96
CA PRO A 66 -18.43 -28.71 79.01
C PRO A 66 -19.56 -27.69 78.85
N GLY A 67 -19.28 -26.54 78.23
CA GLY A 67 -20.27 -25.48 77.98
C GLY A 67 -21.38 -25.84 76.96
N PHE A 68 -21.18 -26.90 76.17
CA PHE A 68 -22.14 -27.33 75.14
C PHE A 68 -22.89 -28.61 75.50
N VAL A 69 -22.56 -29.23 76.64
CA VAL A 69 -23.13 -30.52 77.07
C VAL A 69 -24.65 -30.49 77.06
N ALA A 70 -25.29 -29.48 77.67
CA ALA A 70 -26.75 -29.39 77.72
C ALA A 70 -27.42 -29.34 76.33
N LYS A 71 -26.75 -28.76 75.33
CA LYS A 71 -27.24 -28.69 73.95
C LYS A 71 -27.04 -30.01 73.21
N TRP A 72 -25.88 -30.65 73.40
CA TRP A 72 -25.61 -31.95 72.80
C TRP A 72 -26.47 -33.06 73.38
N THR A 73 -26.71 -33.06 74.70
CA THR A 73 -27.64 -34.01 75.33
C THR A 73 -29.05 -33.83 74.79
N SER A 74 -29.54 -32.59 74.65
CA SER A 74 -30.85 -32.31 74.04
C SER A 74 -30.92 -32.76 72.57
N LEU A 75 -29.82 -32.69 71.82
CA LEU A 75 -29.76 -33.14 70.42
C LEU A 75 -29.74 -34.67 70.32
N ILE A 76 -28.97 -35.35 71.19
CA ILE A 76 -28.89 -36.82 71.24
C ILE A 76 -30.23 -37.42 71.69
N ASP A 77 -30.93 -36.77 72.63
CA ASP A 77 -32.28 -37.19 73.05
C ASP A 77 -33.33 -36.96 71.94
N ALA A 78 -33.11 -35.98 71.06
CA ALA A 78 -34.00 -35.67 69.95
C ALA A 78 -33.70 -36.45 68.65
N VAL A 79 -32.46 -36.93 68.47
CA VAL A 79 -31.98 -37.59 67.25
C VAL A 79 -31.07 -38.76 67.60
N ALA A 80 -31.50 -39.99 67.27
CA ALA A 80 -30.69 -41.19 67.44
C ALA A 80 -29.58 -41.25 66.38
N LEU A 81 -28.41 -40.71 66.72
CA LEU A 81 -27.25 -40.61 65.82
C LEU A 81 -26.47 -41.94 65.69
N ASP A 82 -26.59 -42.84 66.66
CA ASP A 82 -25.86 -44.12 66.70
C ASP A 82 -26.27 -45.10 65.57
N GLY A 83 -27.40 -44.85 64.89
CA GLY A 83 -27.90 -45.68 63.79
C GLY A 83 -27.50 -45.21 62.40
N ILE A 84 -26.69 -44.17 62.27
CA ILE A 84 -26.34 -43.56 60.98
C ILE A 84 -24.90 -43.96 60.64
N GLU A 85 -24.72 -44.69 59.54
CA GLU A 85 -23.38 -44.98 59.04
C GLU A 85 -22.80 -43.74 58.34
N ASP A 86 -21.51 -43.44 58.55
CA ASP A 86 -20.85 -42.27 57.93
C ASP A 86 -20.99 -42.25 56.39
N SER A 87 -21.14 -43.42 55.75
CA SER A 87 -21.38 -43.54 54.32
C SER A 87 -22.73 -43.01 53.84
N ASP A 88 -23.69 -42.82 54.74
CA ASP A 88 -25.01 -42.28 54.41
C ASP A 88 -25.02 -40.74 54.33
N ILE A 89 -23.93 -40.09 54.77
CA ILE A 89 -23.74 -38.63 54.70
C ILE A 89 -22.36 -38.32 54.11
N ASP A 90 -22.15 -38.70 52.85
CA ASP A 90 -20.97 -38.28 52.09
C ASP A 90 -21.26 -36.97 51.32
N LEU A 91 -20.57 -35.88 51.69
CA LEU A 91 -20.65 -34.56 51.07
C LEU A 91 -19.50 -34.30 50.08
N GLY A 92 -18.74 -35.33 49.71
CA GLY A 92 -17.61 -35.24 48.79
C GLY A 92 -18.03 -34.90 47.36
N VAL A 93 -18.02 -33.60 47.01
CA VAL A 93 -17.93 -33.18 45.61
C VAL A 93 -16.47 -33.32 45.18
N ASP A 94 -16.19 -34.26 44.28
CA ASP A 94 -14.88 -34.36 43.64
C ASP A 94 -14.69 -33.15 42.70
N VAL A 95 -13.97 -32.14 43.19
CA VAL A 95 -13.68 -30.90 42.47
C VAL A 95 -12.69 -31.07 41.32
N THR A 96 -12.20 -32.28 41.03
CA THR A 96 -11.27 -32.54 39.93
C THR A 96 -11.94 -32.97 38.61
N VAL A 97 -13.26 -33.20 38.60
CA VAL A 97 -14.01 -33.56 37.38
C VAL A 97 -15.09 -32.51 37.09
N LEU A 98 -14.64 -31.32 36.68
CA LEU A 98 -15.50 -30.23 36.18
C LEU A 98 -15.85 -30.40 34.70
N ASP A 99 -16.14 -31.62 34.24
CA ASP A 99 -16.37 -31.83 32.81
C ASP A 99 -17.43 -32.89 32.46
N ASP A 100 -18.43 -33.13 33.32
CA ASP A 100 -19.57 -33.95 32.88
C ASP A 100 -20.94 -33.39 33.30
N LYS A 101 -21.79 -33.18 32.29
CA LYS A 101 -23.17 -32.70 32.37
C LYS A 101 -24.06 -33.76 33.04
N ARG A 102 -24.01 -33.91 34.36
CA ARG A 102 -25.02 -34.68 35.11
C ARG A 102 -25.29 -34.06 36.48
N GLY A 103 -26.32 -33.19 36.57
CA GLY A 103 -26.89 -32.72 37.85
C GLY A 103 -27.65 -33.81 38.66
N GLY A 104 -27.56 -35.08 38.24
CA GLY A 104 -28.20 -36.22 38.89
C GLY A 104 -27.73 -36.53 40.32
N PRO A 105 -26.43 -36.41 40.66
CA PRO A 105 -25.93 -36.63 42.01
C PRO A 105 -26.43 -35.56 42.99
N ILE A 106 -26.33 -34.27 42.62
CA ILE A 106 -26.85 -33.15 43.43
C ILE A 106 -28.36 -33.30 43.67
N HIS A 107 -29.11 -33.64 42.63
CA HIS A 107 -30.55 -33.88 42.74
C HIS A 107 -30.89 -35.09 43.62
N LYS A 108 -30.08 -36.16 43.60
CA LYS A 108 -30.24 -37.32 44.51
C LYS A 108 -29.98 -36.93 45.96
N THR A 109 -28.93 -36.16 46.23
CA THR A 109 -28.56 -35.73 47.58
C THR A 109 -29.60 -34.80 48.18
N MET A 110 -30.10 -33.82 47.43
CA MET A 110 -31.20 -32.94 47.88
C MET A 110 -32.48 -33.74 48.17
N ASN A 111 -32.79 -34.75 47.36
CA ASN A 111 -33.95 -35.62 47.59
C ASN A 111 -33.81 -36.52 48.82
N ALA A 112 -32.60 -36.99 49.13
CA ALA A 112 -32.33 -37.78 50.33
C ALA A 112 -32.51 -36.93 51.61
N LEU A 113 -31.95 -35.71 51.62
CA LEU A 113 -32.12 -34.75 52.72
C LEU A 113 -33.59 -34.34 52.90
N PHE A 114 -34.32 -34.14 51.79
CA PHE A 114 -35.74 -33.79 51.83
C PHE A 114 -36.63 -34.95 52.34
N ARG A 115 -36.33 -36.20 51.95
CA ARG A 115 -37.01 -37.39 52.53
C ARG A 115 -36.81 -37.48 54.03
N GLN A 116 -35.61 -37.22 54.50
CA GLN A 116 -35.27 -37.30 55.92
C GLN A 116 -35.95 -36.20 56.73
N PHE A 117 -35.99 -34.96 56.22
CA PHE A 117 -36.76 -33.86 56.81
C PHE A 117 -38.25 -34.20 56.92
N LEU A 118 -38.85 -34.79 55.89
CA LEU A 118 -40.25 -35.19 55.91
C LEU A 118 -40.52 -36.36 56.88
N SER A 119 -39.61 -37.33 56.98
CA SER A 119 -39.68 -38.43 57.95
C SER A 119 -39.64 -37.91 59.39
N MET A 120 -38.77 -36.94 59.69
CA MET A 120 -38.70 -36.30 61.01
C MET A 120 -39.98 -35.51 61.37
N GLN A 121 -40.77 -35.10 60.37
CA GLN A 121 -42.07 -34.45 60.55
C GLN A 121 -43.27 -35.40 60.41
N GLY A 122 -43.07 -36.71 60.25
CA GLY A 122 -44.14 -37.71 60.08
C GLY A 122 -44.91 -37.62 58.75
N LYS A 123 -44.28 -37.11 57.68
CA LYS A 123 -44.91 -36.87 56.37
C LYS A 123 -44.35 -37.79 55.28
N GLU A 124 -45.21 -38.23 54.34
CA GLU A 124 -44.81 -39.08 53.21
C GLU A 124 -44.28 -38.25 52.02
N TYR A 125 -43.08 -38.60 51.54
CA TYR A 125 -42.36 -37.91 50.45
C TYR A 125 -43.15 -37.76 49.14
N GLY A 126 -44.08 -38.68 48.83
CA GLY A 126 -44.89 -38.63 47.61
C GLY A 126 -46.04 -37.62 47.61
N LYS A 127 -46.38 -37.02 48.77
CA LYS A 127 -47.55 -36.13 48.93
C LYS A 127 -47.21 -34.70 49.39
N ALA A 128 -45.95 -34.41 49.70
CA ALA A 128 -45.52 -33.10 50.17
C ALA A 128 -44.91 -32.26 49.03
N ARG A 129 -45.46 -31.07 48.79
CA ARG A 129 -44.83 -30.02 47.97
C ARG A 129 -44.26 -28.94 48.88
N LEU A 130 -43.04 -28.49 48.62
CA LEU A 130 -42.53 -27.22 49.14
C LEU A 130 -43.24 -26.10 48.38
N THR A 131 -44.34 -25.58 48.91
CA THR A 131 -44.81 -24.24 48.56
C THR A 131 -44.48 -23.31 49.73
N THR A 132 -44.09 -22.09 49.41
CA THR A 132 -43.75 -20.99 50.31
C THR A 132 -44.98 -20.43 51.02
N ASP A 133 -45.78 -21.29 51.62
CA ASP A 133 -46.95 -20.90 52.39
C ASP A 133 -46.75 -21.45 53.78
N HIS A 134 -46.16 -20.64 54.67
CA HIS A 134 -46.35 -20.63 56.14
C HIS A 134 -45.24 -19.79 56.82
N SER A 135 -45.08 -18.54 56.38
CA SER A 135 -44.57 -17.43 57.19
C SER A 135 -45.07 -16.16 56.53
N GLY A 136 -45.77 -15.32 57.29
CA GLY A 136 -46.33 -14.07 56.78
C GLY A 136 -45.25 -13.15 56.22
N VAL A 137 -45.06 -13.20 54.90
CA VAL A 137 -44.24 -12.29 54.12
C VAL A 137 -45.19 -11.59 53.14
N CYS A 138 -45.16 -10.26 53.08
CA CYS A 138 -45.91 -9.49 52.09
C CYS A 138 -45.54 -10.00 50.68
N ILE A 139 -46.54 -10.46 49.93
CA ILE A 139 -46.39 -11.13 48.63
C ILE A 139 -46.33 -10.08 47.49
N ALA A 140 -46.17 -8.79 47.78
CA ALA A 140 -45.85 -7.83 46.74
C ALA A 140 -44.42 -8.15 46.25
N PRO A 141 -44.24 -8.64 45.00
CA PRO A 141 -42.90 -8.83 44.47
C PRO A 141 -42.20 -7.47 44.55
N ALA A 142 -40.94 -7.44 45.00
CA ALA A 142 -40.10 -6.32 44.64
C ALA A 142 -40.17 -6.26 43.12
N GLN A 143 -40.79 -5.22 42.55
CA GLN A 143 -40.99 -5.13 41.10
C GLN A 143 -39.65 -5.05 40.33
N ASP A 144 -38.54 -5.08 41.07
CA ASP A 144 -37.16 -5.08 40.62
C ASP A 144 -36.41 -6.20 41.37
N GLU A 145 -36.76 -7.47 41.10
CA GLU A 145 -36.13 -8.69 41.67
C GLU A 145 -34.60 -8.71 41.51
N ASP A 146 -34.05 -7.91 40.60
CA ASP A 146 -32.61 -7.82 40.31
C ASP A 146 -31.85 -6.76 41.16
N THR A 147 -32.53 -5.82 41.85
CA THR A 147 -31.85 -4.68 42.50
C THR A 147 -32.14 -4.49 44.00
N CYS A 148 -33.28 -4.96 44.53
CA CYS A 148 -33.64 -4.78 45.95
C CYS A 148 -34.12 -6.08 46.62
N ASN A 149 -33.31 -6.58 47.56
CA ASN A 149 -33.59 -7.80 48.34
C ASN A 149 -34.16 -7.54 49.75
N ALA A 150 -34.54 -6.29 50.05
CA ALA A 150 -35.01 -5.92 51.38
C ALA A 150 -36.46 -6.38 51.62
N THR A 151 -36.85 -6.55 52.89
CA THR A 151 -38.23 -6.93 53.25
C THR A 151 -39.16 -5.72 53.22
N CYS A 152 -40.40 -5.90 52.72
CA CYS A 152 -41.40 -4.83 52.70
C CYS A 152 -41.81 -4.45 54.14
N LEU A 153 -41.90 -3.15 54.41
CA LEU A 153 -42.29 -2.56 55.70
C LEU A 153 -43.80 -2.33 55.85
N LEU A 154 -44.60 -2.56 54.80
CA LEU A 154 -46.04 -2.36 54.84
C LEU A 154 -46.74 -3.48 55.62
N ASP A 155 -47.83 -3.11 56.30
CA ASP A 155 -48.61 -4.02 57.14
C ASP A 155 -49.12 -5.21 56.33
N ILE A 156 -48.79 -6.41 56.78
CA ILE A 156 -49.16 -7.67 56.16
C ILE A 156 -50.68 -7.88 56.08
N GLN A 157 -51.45 -7.20 56.93
CA GLN A 157 -52.91 -7.30 56.93
C GLN A 157 -53.56 -6.43 55.84
N ARG A 158 -52.79 -5.62 55.11
CA ARG A 158 -53.29 -4.79 54.01
C ARG A 158 -52.73 -5.28 52.68
N GLU A 159 -53.62 -5.62 51.76
CA GLU A 159 -53.25 -5.87 50.37
C GLU A 159 -52.61 -4.60 49.78
N HIS A 160 -51.40 -4.75 49.24
CA HIS A 160 -50.68 -3.70 48.52
C HIS A 160 -49.90 -4.34 47.37
N SER A 161 -49.73 -3.58 46.30
CA SER A 161 -49.04 -4.03 45.08
C SER A 161 -47.64 -3.44 44.92
N VAL A 162 -47.27 -2.47 45.77
CA VAL A 162 -45.98 -1.75 45.70
C VAL A 162 -45.08 -2.10 46.87
N HIS A 163 -43.85 -2.50 46.57
CA HIS A 163 -42.82 -2.78 47.57
C HIS A 163 -42.30 -1.49 48.22
N LYS A 164 -42.18 -1.47 49.56
CA LYS A 164 -41.52 -0.38 50.29
C LYS A 164 -40.58 -0.96 51.36
N CYS A 165 -39.30 -0.67 51.26
CA CYS A 165 -38.30 -1.10 52.24
C CYS A 165 -37.75 0.07 53.06
N ALA A 166 -36.81 -0.23 53.96
CA ALA A 166 -36.09 0.76 54.75
C ALA A 166 -34.98 1.47 53.94
N GLU A 167 -34.73 1.06 52.69
CA GLU A 167 -33.70 1.68 51.87
C GLU A 167 -34.08 3.12 51.51
N VAL A 168 -33.12 4.02 51.71
CA VAL A 168 -33.28 5.46 51.50
C VAL A 168 -32.44 5.96 50.34
N GLN A 169 -31.77 5.06 49.61
CA GLN A 169 -30.92 5.42 48.47
C GLN A 169 -31.16 4.45 47.32
N CYS A 170 -31.10 4.98 46.11
CA CYS A 170 -31.20 4.19 44.90
C CYS A 170 -30.05 3.19 44.77
N LEU A 171 -30.39 1.91 44.53
CA LEU A 171 -29.42 0.81 44.42
C LEU A 171 -28.97 0.55 42.97
N HIS A 172 -29.56 1.23 41.98
CA HIS A 172 -29.13 1.10 40.60
C HIS A 172 -27.69 1.58 40.41
N THR A 173 -26.94 0.85 39.57
CA THR A 173 -25.59 1.25 39.16
C THR A 173 -25.64 2.49 38.27
N CYS A 174 -24.65 3.36 38.40
CA CYS A 174 -24.47 4.54 37.57
C CYS A 174 -24.51 4.17 36.07
N LEU A 175 -25.26 4.94 35.28
CA LEU A 175 -25.41 4.78 33.83
C LEU A 175 -24.08 4.96 33.08
N MET A 176 -23.13 5.68 33.65
CA MET A 176 -21.85 5.98 33.00
C MET A 176 -21.04 4.71 32.76
N LYS A 177 -20.67 4.48 31.50
CA LYS A 177 -19.98 3.26 31.04
C LYS A 177 -18.72 3.00 31.86
N GLY A 178 -18.66 1.85 32.55
CA GLY A 178 -17.53 1.44 33.38
C GLY A 178 -17.58 1.92 34.84
N CYS A 179 -18.55 2.76 35.20
CA CYS A 179 -18.77 3.18 36.58
C CYS A 179 -19.54 2.10 37.36
N LYS A 180 -19.01 1.68 38.51
CA LYS A 180 -19.64 0.68 39.38
C LYS A 180 -20.28 1.28 40.64
N ASN A 181 -20.32 2.62 40.72
CA ASN A 181 -20.92 3.31 41.86
C ASN A 181 -22.45 3.24 41.79
N THR A 182 -23.11 3.24 42.94
CA THR A 182 -24.57 3.36 43.03
C THR A 182 -25.04 4.77 42.74
N CYS A 183 -26.31 4.92 42.36
CA CYS A 183 -26.92 6.21 42.10
C CYS A 183 -26.87 7.11 43.34
N GLY A 184 -26.63 8.41 43.13
CA GLY A 184 -26.51 9.42 44.19
C GLY A 184 -27.85 9.87 44.77
N GLU A 185 -28.98 9.46 44.18
CA GLU A 185 -30.30 9.89 44.62
C GLU A 185 -30.73 9.25 45.94
N LYS A 186 -31.20 10.10 46.85
CA LYS A 186 -31.67 9.73 48.21
C LYS A 186 -33.13 9.30 48.23
N ASP A 187 -33.66 8.94 47.07
CA ASP A 187 -34.96 8.31 46.92
C ASP A 187 -34.71 6.96 46.26
N HIS A 188 -34.91 5.89 47.03
CA HIS A 188 -34.71 4.52 46.56
C HIS A 188 -35.60 4.18 45.35
N PHE A 189 -36.75 4.83 45.23
CA PHE A 189 -37.74 4.58 44.18
C PHE A 189 -37.80 5.71 43.14
N HIS A 190 -36.77 6.56 43.05
CA HIS A 190 -36.78 7.65 42.06
C HIS A 190 -36.88 7.09 40.63
N GLY A 191 -37.82 7.63 39.87
CA GLY A 191 -38.14 7.15 38.52
C GLY A 191 -39.26 6.10 38.46
N GLN A 192 -39.70 5.58 39.60
CA GLN A 192 -40.88 4.71 39.71
C GLN A 192 -42.14 5.53 39.99
N GLY A 193 -42.47 6.42 39.06
CA GLY A 193 -43.57 7.38 39.24
C GLY A 193 -44.96 6.74 39.24
N ALA A 194 -45.14 5.58 38.61
CA ALA A 194 -46.43 4.87 38.59
C ALA A 194 -46.66 4.11 39.90
N GLU A 195 -45.59 3.54 40.43
CA GLU A 195 -45.48 2.80 41.66
C GLU A 195 -45.66 3.75 42.85
N SER A 196 -45.04 4.93 42.81
CA SER A 196 -45.23 5.98 43.81
C SER A 196 -46.69 6.49 43.88
N ARG A 197 -47.37 6.62 42.73
CA ARG A 197 -48.82 6.94 42.69
C ARG A 197 -49.69 5.81 43.25
N THR A 198 -49.36 4.57 42.90
CA THR A 198 -50.06 3.38 43.37
C THR A 198 -49.92 3.25 44.90
N PHE A 199 -48.72 3.48 45.44
CA PHE A 199 -48.46 3.54 46.88
C PHE A 199 -49.29 4.60 47.61
N ALA A 200 -49.36 5.84 47.09
CA ALA A 200 -50.15 6.90 47.71
C ALA A 200 -51.65 6.51 47.78
N SER A 201 -52.17 5.90 46.71
CA SER A 201 -53.56 5.43 46.66
C SER A 201 -53.84 4.28 47.62
N GLU A 202 -52.93 3.30 47.73
CA GLU A 202 -53.06 2.13 48.62
C GLU A 202 -52.86 2.51 50.09
N SER A 203 -52.09 3.56 50.37
CA SER A 203 -51.83 4.06 51.73
C SER A 203 -52.88 5.05 52.25
N GLY A 204 -53.90 5.39 51.46
CA GLY A 204 -54.94 6.36 51.82
C GLY A 204 -54.46 7.81 51.89
N MET A 205 -53.33 8.13 51.24
CA MET A 205 -52.77 9.48 51.15
C MET A 205 -53.27 10.18 49.89
N THR A 206 -53.59 11.47 49.96
CA THR A 206 -53.97 12.24 48.76
C THR A 206 -52.75 12.40 47.85
N PRO A 207 -52.82 12.00 46.57
CA PRO A 207 -51.68 12.12 45.66
C PRO A 207 -51.29 13.59 45.50
N VAL A 208 -50.03 13.93 45.75
CA VAL A 208 -49.51 15.26 45.40
C VAL A 208 -49.36 15.28 43.88
N THR A 209 -50.31 15.93 43.20
CA THR A 209 -50.22 16.18 41.76
C THR A 209 -49.13 17.22 41.52
N TYR A 210 -47.92 16.77 41.20
CA TYR A 210 -46.99 17.60 40.44
C TYR A 210 -47.54 17.67 39.01
N PHE A 211 -48.12 18.82 38.67
CA PHE A 211 -48.62 19.11 37.34
C PHE A 211 -47.45 19.20 36.36
N GLY A 212 -47.46 18.31 35.38
CA GLY A 212 -46.74 18.46 34.12
C GLY A 212 -45.28 18.02 34.15
N GLU A 213 -45.00 16.85 33.59
CA GLU A 213 -44.01 16.70 32.51
C GLU A 213 -44.04 15.25 31.99
N ARG A 214 -43.78 15.10 30.69
CA ARG A 214 -43.56 13.80 30.05
C ARG A 214 -42.58 12.99 30.89
N VAL A 215 -42.82 11.69 31.05
CA VAL A 215 -41.88 10.77 31.70
C VAL A 215 -40.61 10.72 30.84
N ALA A 216 -39.69 11.67 31.06
CA ALA A 216 -38.33 11.57 30.58
C ALA A 216 -37.73 10.33 31.24
N ALA A 217 -37.02 9.51 30.46
CA ALA A 217 -36.35 8.32 30.99
C ALA A 217 -35.49 8.72 32.20
N VAL A 218 -35.82 8.22 33.39
CA VAL A 218 -35.10 8.57 34.62
C VAL A 218 -33.70 8.01 34.56
N THR A 219 -32.75 8.77 35.08
CA THR A 219 -31.33 8.57 34.82
C THR A 219 -30.58 8.31 36.11
N HIS A 220 -30.05 7.10 36.28
CA HIS A 220 -29.30 6.73 37.48
C HIS A 220 -27.85 7.18 37.36
N LEU A 221 -27.49 8.30 37.97
CA LEU A 221 -26.13 8.84 37.99
C LEU A 221 -25.60 8.87 39.42
N CYS A 222 -24.31 8.56 39.61
CA CYS A 222 -23.67 8.67 40.91
C CYS A 222 -23.23 10.12 41.21
N ALA A 223 -22.87 10.40 42.46
CA ALA A 223 -22.42 11.72 42.89
C ALA A 223 -20.98 12.09 42.43
N GLY A 224 -20.35 11.24 41.61
CA GLY A 224 -18.98 11.43 41.11
C GLY A 224 -18.93 12.16 39.78
N SER A 225 -17.77 12.74 39.47
CA SER A 225 -17.47 13.27 38.13
C SER A 225 -17.05 12.16 37.17
N HIS A 226 -17.31 12.35 35.88
CA HIS A 226 -17.02 11.37 34.84
C HIS A 226 -16.35 12.04 33.63
N ALA A 227 -15.52 11.31 32.89
CA ALA A 227 -15.07 11.78 31.59
C ALA A 227 -16.23 11.72 30.58
N CYS A 228 -16.37 12.73 29.73
CA CYS A 228 -17.32 12.70 28.62
C CYS A 228 -17.05 11.49 27.72
N PRO A 229 -18.05 10.63 27.42
CA PRO A 229 -17.85 9.39 26.65
C PRO A 229 -17.68 9.63 25.14
N GLU A 230 -18.01 10.82 24.65
CA GLU A 230 -18.00 11.14 23.23
C GLU A 230 -16.60 11.36 22.68
N SER A 231 -16.43 11.08 21.38
CA SER A 231 -15.18 11.37 20.66
C SER A 231 -15.08 12.85 20.30
N CYS A 232 -13.86 13.37 20.18
CA CYS A 232 -13.60 14.71 19.68
C CYS A 232 -14.29 14.95 18.32
N GLN A 233 -15.08 16.02 18.25
CA GLN A 233 -15.81 16.48 17.08
C GLN A 233 -15.10 17.63 16.35
N ILE A 234 -14.08 18.25 16.96
CA ILE A 234 -13.26 19.28 16.29
C ILE A 234 -12.60 18.69 15.05
N ASP A 235 -12.63 19.40 13.93
CA ASP A 235 -12.07 18.97 12.64
C ASP A 235 -10.58 18.56 12.71
N GLY A 236 -10.20 17.65 11.80
CA GLY A 236 -8.87 17.04 11.80
C GLY A 236 -8.71 15.85 12.75
N ILE A 237 -7.49 15.36 12.94
CA ILE A 237 -7.22 14.12 13.69
C ILE A 237 -6.42 14.43 14.95
N CYS A 238 -6.89 13.93 16.10
CA CYS A 238 -6.31 14.24 17.41
C CYS A 238 -4.98 13.51 17.68
N GLU A 239 -4.77 12.36 17.05
CA GLU A 239 -3.55 11.57 17.19
C GLU A 239 -3.23 10.83 15.91
N GLN A 240 -1.98 10.96 15.44
CA GLN A 240 -1.39 10.05 14.48
C GLN A 240 -0.62 9.00 15.27
N LYS A 241 -1.13 7.77 15.33
CA LYS A 241 -0.39 6.63 15.89
C LYS A 241 0.60 6.15 14.83
N VAL A 242 1.65 6.95 14.65
CA VAL A 242 2.80 6.67 13.76
C VAL A 242 3.77 5.70 14.43
N HIS A 243 3.26 4.62 15.03
CA HIS A 243 4.10 3.45 15.23
C HIS A 243 3.95 2.62 13.98
N LEU A 244 4.89 2.83 13.05
CA LEU A 244 5.15 1.99 11.89
C LEU A 244 5.24 0.52 12.37
N LYS A 245 4.10 -0.16 12.42
CA LYS A 245 4.07 -1.60 12.64
C LYS A 245 4.61 -2.23 11.38
N LYS A 246 5.91 -2.49 11.39
CA LYS A 246 6.59 -3.25 10.34
C LYS A 246 6.30 -4.72 10.60
N SER A 247 5.66 -5.37 9.64
CA SER A 247 5.44 -6.81 9.66
C SER A 247 5.85 -7.38 8.32
N ALA A 248 6.58 -8.50 8.33
CA ALA A 248 6.81 -9.27 7.12
C ALA A 248 5.48 -9.93 6.72
N ARG A 249 5.11 -9.81 5.44
CA ARG A 249 3.94 -10.45 4.84
C ARG A 249 4.35 -11.12 3.55
N THR A 250 3.62 -12.16 3.19
CA THR A 250 3.77 -12.84 1.90
C THR A 250 2.74 -12.30 0.93
N TYR A 251 3.20 -11.81 -0.21
CA TYR A 251 2.37 -11.51 -1.36
C TYR A 251 2.14 -12.78 -2.16
N ALA A 252 0.91 -13.00 -2.62
CA ALA A 252 0.56 -14.12 -3.50
C ALA A 252 -0.22 -13.57 -4.69
N GLY A 253 0.45 -13.56 -5.86
CA GLY A 253 -0.13 -13.18 -7.14
C GLY A 253 -0.20 -14.36 -8.10
N ALA A 254 -0.71 -14.12 -9.30
CA ALA A 254 -0.84 -15.09 -10.38
C ALA A 254 0.51 -15.60 -10.89
N ARG A 255 1.55 -14.73 -10.88
CA ARG A 255 2.88 -15.03 -11.41
C ARG A 255 3.90 -15.48 -10.35
N GLY A 256 3.50 -15.56 -9.08
CA GLY A 256 4.35 -16.08 -8.01
C GLY A 256 4.04 -15.51 -6.62
N THR A 257 4.86 -15.89 -5.66
CA THR A 257 4.77 -15.45 -4.26
C THR A 257 6.12 -14.90 -3.78
N PHE A 258 6.11 -13.83 -2.99
CA PHE A 258 7.32 -13.25 -2.42
C PHE A 258 7.03 -12.52 -1.10
N GLU A 259 8.05 -12.26 -0.29
CA GLU A 259 7.89 -11.53 0.96
C GLU A 259 8.09 -10.02 0.79
N TYR A 260 7.34 -9.24 1.57
CA TYR A 260 7.45 -7.79 1.61
C TYR A 260 7.19 -7.25 3.01
N ILE A 261 7.67 -6.03 3.27
CA ILE A 261 7.44 -5.34 4.53
C ILE A 261 6.13 -4.54 4.40
N TYR A 262 5.16 -4.88 5.23
CA TYR A 262 3.93 -4.13 5.40
C TYR A 262 4.09 -3.09 6.50
N GLN A 263 3.77 -1.85 6.15
CA GLN A 263 3.74 -0.69 7.04
C GLN A 263 2.32 -0.13 7.10
N GLU A 264 1.92 0.40 8.25
CA GLU A 264 0.61 1.01 8.46
C GLU A 264 0.70 2.26 9.32
N MET A 265 -0.09 3.26 8.94
CA MET A 265 -0.31 4.46 9.73
C MET A 265 -1.79 4.59 10.07
N ASN A 266 -2.09 4.73 11.36
CA ASN A 266 -3.45 4.88 11.85
C ASN A 266 -3.62 6.24 12.53
N GLY A 267 -4.70 6.93 12.19
CA GLY A 267 -5.11 8.19 12.82
C GLY A 267 -6.43 7.97 13.56
N CYS A 268 -6.57 8.55 14.76
CA CYS A 268 -7.80 8.45 15.53
C CYS A 268 -8.20 9.78 16.19
N LYS A 269 -9.51 9.97 16.36
CA LYS A 269 -10.07 10.98 17.26
C LYS A 269 -9.89 10.51 18.70
N LYS A 270 -9.38 11.39 19.57
CA LYS A 270 -9.30 11.14 21.01
C LYS A 270 -10.69 11.32 21.63
N GLN A 271 -10.90 10.76 22.81
CA GLN A 271 -12.09 11.04 23.62
C GLN A 271 -12.11 12.51 24.05
N CYS A 272 -13.29 13.07 24.26
CA CYS A 272 -13.46 14.43 24.76
C CYS A 272 -12.76 14.61 26.13
N ALA A 273 -12.04 15.70 26.29
CA ALA A 273 -11.31 16.05 27.51
C ALA A 273 -12.21 16.67 28.60
N HIS A 274 -13.48 16.94 28.29
CA HIS A 274 -14.40 17.54 29.25
C HIS A 274 -14.76 16.54 30.37
N VAL A 275 -14.69 17.03 31.60
CA VAL A 275 -15.12 16.28 32.79
C VAL A 275 -16.55 16.70 33.12
N LEU A 276 -17.48 15.76 33.00
CA LEU A 276 -18.88 15.93 33.36
C LEU A 276 -18.99 16.02 34.89
N PRO A 277 -19.66 17.06 35.42
CA PRO A 277 -19.94 17.15 36.85
C PRO A 277 -20.95 16.08 37.26
N SER A 278 -21.12 15.92 38.58
CA SER A 278 -22.07 14.97 39.16
C SER A 278 -23.48 15.20 38.64
N GLY A 279 -24.14 14.14 38.17
CA GLY A 279 -25.52 14.20 37.68
C GLY A 279 -25.67 14.58 36.20
N ASP A 280 -24.58 14.91 35.51
CA ASP A 280 -24.60 15.21 34.07
C ASP A 280 -24.18 14.00 33.24
N LYS A 281 -24.84 13.82 32.09
CA LYS A 281 -24.50 12.80 31.08
C LYS A 281 -23.68 13.35 29.92
N ASP A 282 -23.80 14.65 29.71
CA ASP A 282 -23.25 15.37 28.57
C ASP A 282 -23.09 16.85 28.94
N HIS A 283 -22.27 17.59 28.20
CA HIS A 283 -22.06 19.02 28.34
C HIS A 283 -22.73 19.77 27.18
N ALA A 284 -24.01 20.10 27.35
CA ALA A 284 -24.78 20.78 26.32
C ALA A 284 -24.22 22.19 26.00
N GLY A 285 -24.11 22.53 24.71
CA GLY A 285 -23.74 23.87 24.24
C GLY A 285 -22.26 24.08 23.90
N CYS A 286 -21.42 23.06 24.04
CA CYS A 286 -20.00 23.09 23.63
C CYS A 286 -19.68 21.87 22.77
N ASP A 287 -18.92 22.06 21.68
CA ASP A 287 -18.43 20.94 20.87
C ASP A 287 -17.49 20.04 21.68
N HIS A 288 -17.54 18.74 21.38
CA HIS A 288 -16.64 17.78 22.02
C HIS A 288 -15.20 18.00 21.56
N SER A 289 -14.34 18.45 22.48
CA SER A 289 -12.92 18.73 22.22
C SER A 289 -12.01 17.76 22.98
N CYS A 290 -10.92 17.31 22.35
CA CYS A 290 -9.86 16.57 23.05
C CYS A 290 -8.85 17.47 23.79
N LEU A 291 -9.02 18.79 23.73
CA LEU A 291 -8.19 19.77 24.42
C LEU A 291 -8.89 20.21 25.71
N ALA A 292 -8.18 20.18 26.84
CA ALA A 292 -8.70 20.73 28.09
C ALA A 292 -8.78 22.27 27.98
N GLN A 293 -9.85 22.88 28.48
CA GLN A 293 -10.11 24.32 28.41
C GLN A 293 -9.06 25.20 29.13
N SER A 294 -8.08 24.62 29.82
CA SER A 294 -7.07 25.31 30.63
C SER A 294 -5.63 25.17 30.08
N ALA A 295 -5.45 25.11 28.77
CA ALA A 295 -4.15 25.23 28.12
C ALA A 295 -4.07 26.52 27.29
N SER A 296 -4.36 27.66 27.94
CA SER A 296 -3.94 28.96 27.45
C SER A 296 -2.42 29.07 27.65
N GLY A 297 -1.66 28.98 26.56
CA GLY A 297 -0.25 29.40 26.56
C GLY A 297 -0.13 30.89 26.91
N GLU A 298 1.04 31.29 27.37
CA GLU A 298 1.32 32.65 27.88
C GLU A 298 1.07 33.78 26.84
N ASP A 299 0.84 33.45 25.56
CA ASP A 299 0.60 34.40 24.46
C ASP A 299 -0.80 34.32 23.80
N GLY A 300 -1.75 33.58 24.36
CA GLY A 300 -3.15 33.62 23.88
C GLY A 300 -3.44 32.96 22.52
N GLU A 301 -2.47 32.34 21.86
CA GLU A 301 -2.71 31.45 20.71
C GLU A 301 -3.13 30.05 21.22
N GLN A 302 -4.35 29.64 20.90
CA GLN A 302 -4.80 28.27 21.10
C GLN A 302 -3.95 27.33 20.24
N ILE A 303 -3.10 26.53 20.87
CA ILE A 303 -2.35 25.46 20.19
C ILE A 303 -3.34 24.33 19.84
N MET A 304 -4.08 24.51 18.75
CA MET A 304 -4.97 23.52 18.17
C MET A 304 -4.15 22.47 17.39
N VAL A 305 -3.62 21.45 18.07
CA VAL A 305 -2.83 20.39 17.40
C VAL A 305 -3.74 19.27 16.89
N HIS A 306 -4.66 19.60 15.98
CA HIS A 306 -5.28 18.58 15.12
C HIS A 306 -4.45 18.46 13.85
N TYR A 307 -4.25 17.22 13.38
CA TYR A 307 -3.62 16.95 12.09
C TYR A 307 -4.64 16.98 10.97
N CYS A 308 -4.18 17.26 9.76
CA CYS A 308 -4.98 17.17 8.56
C CYS A 308 -5.53 15.74 8.38
N ASP A 309 -6.81 15.65 8.03
CA ASP A 309 -7.55 14.40 7.84
C ASP A 309 -7.55 13.90 6.39
N VAL A 310 -6.94 14.66 5.48
CA VAL A 310 -6.74 14.28 4.08
C VAL A 310 -5.75 13.12 3.99
N ARG A 311 -6.01 12.18 3.05
CA ARG A 311 -5.23 10.96 2.86
C ARG A 311 -4.65 10.86 1.46
N CYS A 312 -3.45 10.30 1.35
CA CYS A 312 -2.80 10.08 0.06
C CYS A 312 -3.63 9.10 -0.77
N PRO A 313 -3.99 9.43 -2.03
CA PRO A 313 -4.78 8.56 -2.90
C PRO A 313 -4.18 7.17 -3.12
N SER A 314 -2.86 7.03 -3.02
CA SER A 314 -2.15 5.76 -3.30
C SER A 314 -1.97 4.89 -2.04
N CYS A 315 -1.35 5.44 -0.98
CA CYS A 315 -1.06 4.67 0.24
C CYS A 315 -2.11 4.83 1.35
N ASN A 316 -3.06 5.76 1.23
CA ASN A 316 -4.10 6.06 2.21
C ASN A 316 -3.55 6.53 3.57
N TYR A 317 -2.32 7.03 3.62
CA TYR A 317 -1.73 7.64 4.82
C TYR A 317 -2.21 9.08 4.97
N TYR A 318 -2.47 9.50 6.20
CA TYR A 318 -2.84 10.88 6.53
C TYR A 318 -1.71 11.87 6.26
N CYS A 319 -2.10 13.10 5.96
CA CYS A 319 -1.17 14.22 5.92
C CYS A 319 -0.60 14.47 7.33
N SER A 320 0.72 14.63 7.46
CA SER A 320 1.42 14.89 8.73
C SER A 320 1.37 16.37 9.15
N LYS A 321 0.82 17.26 8.32
CA LYS A 321 0.65 18.68 8.62
C LYS A 321 -0.59 18.93 9.49
N HIS A 322 -0.65 20.12 10.10
CA HIS A 322 -1.79 20.55 10.91
C HIS A 322 -3.06 20.72 10.06
N PHE A 323 -4.21 20.54 10.69
CA PHE A 323 -5.50 20.80 10.05
C PHE A 323 -5.57 22.25 9.55
N GLY A 324 -6.11 22.45 8.34
CA GLY A 324 -6.19 23.77 7.71
C GLY A 324 -4.87 24.32 7.14
N HIS A 325 -3.82 23.50 7.00
CA HIS A 325 -2.59 23.93 6.34
C HIS A 325 -2.83 24.31 4.86
N MET A 326 -2.07 25.28 4.36
CA MET A 326 -2.05 25.68 2.96
C MET A 326 -0.91 24.97 2.20
N GLY A 327 -1.07 24.79 0.88
CA GLY A 327 -0.09 24.11 0.03
C GLY A 327 -0.25 22.59 -0.01
N LEU A 328 0.77 21.90 -0.56
CA LEU A 328 0.72 20.45 -0.78
C LEU A 328 0.63 19.66 0.53
N HIS A 329 -0.06 18.52 0.48
CA HIS A 329 -0.09 17.56 1.58
C HIS A 329 1.23 16.80 1.68
N ALA A 330 1.64 16.43 2.88
CA ALA A 330 2.91 15.73 3.11
C ALA A 330 2.70 14.53 4.03
N THR A 331 3.43 13.45 3.83
CA THR A 331 3.44 12.30 4.73
C THR A 331 4.71 11.47 4.51
N SER A 332 5.00 10.50 5.39
CA SER A 332 6.16 9.61 5.21
C SER A 332 5.98 8.57 4.11
N HIS A 333 4.79 8.51 3.53
CA HIS A 333 4.31 7.55 2.54
C HIS A 333 4.54 6.08 2.95
N GLY A 334 3.91 5.16 2.23
CA GLY A 334 3.84 3.77 2.64
C GLY A 334 3.40 2.86 1.53
N ASN A 335 3.03 1.64 1.90
CA ASN A 335 2.51 0.64 0.97
C ASN A 335 1.30 1.18 0.19
N MET A 336 1.31 1.02 -1.14
CA MET A 336 0.26 1.54 -2.02
C MET A 336 -1.00 0.66 -1.98
N ARG A 337 -1.86 0.91 -1.00
CA ARG A 337 -3.04 0.10 -0.72
C ARG A 337 -4.20 0.36 -1.67
N GLN A 338 -4.28 1.54 -2.25
CA GLN A 338 -5.38 1.97 -3.10
C GLN A 338 -4.99 1.97 -4.59
N THR A 339 -3.99 1.17 -4.96
CA THR A 339 -3.50 1.07 -6.34
C THR A 339 -3.57 -0.36 -6.86
N TYR A 340 -3.69 -0.47 -8.17
CA TYR A 340 -3.52 -1.70 -8.94
C TYR A 340 -2.62 -1.41 -10.14
N PHE A 341 -1.98 -2.44 -10.66
CA PHE A 341 -1.09 -2.28 -11.80
C PHE A 341 -1.86 -2.18 -13.10
N MET A 342 -1.49 -1.18 -13.90
CA MET A 342 -1.99 -0.95 -15.25
C MET A 342 -0.80 -0.81 -16.20
N ALA A 343 -0.85 -1.50 -17.34
CA ALA A 343 0.24 -1.51 -18.30
C ALA A 343 -0.27 -1.83 -19.71
N LYS A 344 0.61 -1.63 -20.71
CA LYS A 344 0.37 -1.97 -22.12
C LYS A 344 0.55 -3.47 -22.39
N THR A 345 1.24 -4.17 -21.50
CA THR A 345 1.51 -5.62 -21.54
C THR A 345 1.00 -6.30 -20.28
N ASN A 346 0.64 -7.58 -20.38
CA ASN A 346 0.05 -8.33 -19.25
C ASN A 346 1.03 -8.58 -18.09
N ASP A 347 2.31 -8.76 -18.39
CA ASP A 347 3.35 -9.13 -17.44
C ASP A 347 4.11 -7.89 -16.96
N ILE A 348 4.33 -7.78 -15.65
CA ILE A 348 5.01 -6.66 -15.00
C ILE A 348 6.07 -7.22 -14.05
N ASP A 349 7.35 -6.96 -14.35
CA ASP A 349 8.47 -7.37 -13.51
C ASP A 349 9.17 -6.13 -12.93
N ILE A 350 9.26 -6.09 -11.60
CA ILE A 350 9.88 -4.98 -10.85
C ILE A 350 10.93 -5.58 -9.92
N GLU A 351 12.22 -5.45 -10.26
CA GLU A 351 13.36 -5.95 -9.47
C GLU A 351 13.19 -7.41 -9.00
N GLY A 352 12.74 -8.30 -9.91
CA GLY A 352 12.51 -9.72 -9.61
C GLY A 352 11.18 -10.03 -8.91
N ARG A 353 10.38 -9.02 -8.53
CA ARG A 353 8.98 -9.21 -8.14
C ARG A 353 8.12 -9.25 -9.39
N LYS A 354 7.40 -10.35 -9.54
CA LYS A 354 6.57 -10.61 -10.72
C LYS A 354 5.10 -10.35 -10.39
N TYR A 355 4.52 -9.41 -11.11
CA TYR A 355 3.13 -9.04 -11.03
C TYR A 355 2.43 -9.29 -12.36
N GLN A 356 1.11 -9.41 -12.30
CA GLN A 356 0.25 -9.33 -13.46
C GLN A 356 -0.58 -8.05 -13.41
N VAL A 357 -0.91 -7.53 -14.58
CA VAL A 357 -1.90 -6.47 -14.74
C VAL A 357 -3.18 -6.75 -13.93
N GLY A 358 -3.71 -5.71 -13.28
CA GLY A 358 -4.90 -5.77 -12.42
C GLY A 358 -4.63 -6.19 -10.98
N GLU A 359 -3.44 -6.71 -10.67
CA GLU A 359 -3.04 -7.02 -9.30
C GLU A 359 -2.78 -5.76 -8.47
N ARG A 360 -2.90 -5.87 -7.14
CA ARG A 360 -2.75 -4.73 -6.21
C ARG A 360 -1.27 -4.39 -5.98
N GLY A 361 -0.97 -3.09 -5.96
CA GLY A 361 0.37 -2.54 -5.68
C GLY A 361 0.76 -2.51 -4.19
N ILE A 362 0.07 -3.26 -3.33
CA ILE A 362 0.24 -3.19 -1.86
C ILE A 362 1.64 -3.58 -1.36
N ALA A 363 2.38 -4.36 -2.15
CA ALA A 363 3.76 -4.74 -1.80
C ALA A 363 4.80 -3.66 -2.15
N GLU A 364 4.42 -2.67 -2.95
CA GLU A 364 5.24 -1.53 -3.31
C GLU A 364 4.88 -0.30 -2.46
N MET A 365 5.85 0.61 -2.28
CA MET A 365 5.69 1.86 -1.54
C MET A 365 5.79 3.06 -2.48
N CYS A 366 5.09 4.17 -2.20
CA CYS A 366 5.05 5.31 -3.11
C CYS A 366 6.44 5.85 -3.49
N ASN A 367 7.37 5.94 -2.53
CA ASN A 367 8.73 6.41 -2.78
C ASN A 367 9.55 5.37 -3.57
N LEU A 368 9.54 4.12 -3.10
CA LEU A 368 10.39 3.08 -3.67
C LEU A 368 9.95 2.65 -5.07
N PHE A 369 8.65 2.65 -5.35
CA PHE A 369 8.15 2.24 -6.66
C PHE A 369 8.71 3.14 -7.78
N CYS A 370 8.67 4.45 -7.57
CA CYS A 370 9.13 5.42 -8.56
C CYS A 370 10.64 5.30 -8.81
N SER A 371 11.44 5.14 -7.75
CA SER A 371 12.89 4.90 -7.84
C SER A 371 13.22 3.67 -8.68
N LYS A 372 12.45 2.59 -8.54
CA LYS A 372 12.64 1.35 -9.32
C LYS A 372 12.26 1.49 -10.79
N MET A 373 11.26 2.31 -11.09
CA MET A 373 10.84 2.55 -12.48
C MET A 373 11.81 3.48 -13.22
N GLY A 374 12.49 4.39 -12.51
CA GLY A 374 13.61 5.16 -13.05
C GLY A 374 13.21 6.24 -14.06
N ARG A 375 14.07 6.46 -15.05
CA ARG A 375 14.01 7.59 -15.99
C ARG A 375 12.71 7.61 -16.81
N GLY A 376 12.09 8.78 -16.90
CA GLY A 376 10.94 9.03 -17.77
C GLY A 376 9.73 8.14 -17.52
N HIS A 377 9.61 7.54 -16.33
CA HIS A 377 8.46 6.70 -15.97
C HIS A 377 7.19 7.55 -15.88
N THR A 378 6.05 6.89 -16.08
CA THR A 378 4.76 7.56 -16.22
C THR A 378 3.76 7.05 -15.19
N HIS A 379 2.90 7.95 -14.73
CA HIS A 379 1.73 7.64 -13.92
C HIS A 379 0.46 7.83 -14.75
N TYR A 380 -0.58 7.10 -14.39
CA TYR A 380 -1.88 7.23 -15.04
C TYR A 380 -2.86 7.92 -14.10
N LEU A 381 -3.46 9.01 -14.55
CA LEU A 381 -4.63 9.59 -13.92
C LEU A 381 -5.79 9.59 -14.90
N PRO A 382 -7.02 9.41 -14.42
CA PRO A 382 -8.13 9.44 -15.32
C PRO A 382 -8.35 10.80 -15.98
N CYS A 383 -8.67 10.78 -17.26
CA CYS A 383 -8.93 11.96 -18.05
C CYS A 383 -10.16 12.70 -17.52
N GLU A 384 -10.07 14.03 -17.47
CA GLU A 384 -11.17 14.91 -17.04
C GLU A 384 -12.20 15.14 -18.17
N SER A 385 -11.78 14.92 -19.41
CA SER A 385 -12.60 15.16 -20.60
C SER A 385 -13.55 13.99 -20.89
N LYS A 386 -14.73 14.30 -21.44
CA LYS A 386 -15.70 13.29 -21.90
C LYS A 386 -15.35 12.78 -23.30
N GLY A 387 -14.22 12.09 -23.41
CA GLY A 387 -13.70 11.48 -24.64
C GLY A 387 -12.39 12.11 -25.12
N GLY A 388 -11.49 11.28 -25.65
CA GLY A 388 -10.13 11.66 -26.06
C GLY A 388 -10.04 12.84 -27.04
N GLU A 389 -10.97 12.98 -27.99
CA GLU A 389 -10.98 14.10 -28.96
C GLU A 389 -11.17 15.48 -28.32
N LYS A 390 -11.70 15.53 -27.09
CA LYS A 390 -11.95 16.77 -26.35
C LYS A 390 -10.88 17.03 -25.29
N CYS A 391 -9.92 16.12 -25.13
CA CYS A 391 -8.83 16.31 -24.19
C CYS A 391 -7.90 17.42 -24.70
N VAL A 392 -7.63 18.41 -23.85
CA VAL A 392 -6.72 19.52 -24.17
C VAL A 392 -5.25 19.09 -24.17
N TYR A 393 -4.94 17.95 -23.54
CA TYR A 393 -3.58 17.41 -23.41
C TYR A 393 -3.27 16.47 -24.57
N THR A 394 -3.14 16.98 -25.80
CA THR A 394 -2.86 16.15 -26.98
C THR A 394 -1.38 15.73 -27.06
N ALA A 395 -1.13 14.58 -27.69
CA ALA A 395 0.17 13.93 -27.76
C ALA A 395 1.10 14.61 -28.78
N ASP A 396 1.78 15.67 -28.36
CA ASP A 396 3.00 16.20 -29.00
C ASP A 396 3.79 16.93 -27.92
N ALA A 397 4.96 16.41 -27.53
CA ALA A 397 5.91 16.99 -26.57
C ALA A 397 5.30 18.03 -25.62
N SER A 398 4.34 17.56 -24.82
CA SER A 398 3.49 18.45 -24.03
C SER A 398 4.34 19.16 -22.98
N GLU A 399 4.45 20.49 -23.11
CA GLU A 399 5.04 21.35 -22.09
C GLU A 399 4.33 21.19 -20.74
N ASP A 400 3.09 20.68 -20.75
CA ASP A 400 2.31 20.41 -19.55
C ASP A 400 2.76 19.15 -18.79
N HIS A 401 3.69 18.35 -19.34
CA HIS A 401 4.13 17.07 -18.75
C HIS A 401 2.96 16.10 -18.42
N ARG A 402 1.84 16.29 -19.13
CA ARG A 402 0.62 15.47 -19.14
C ARG A 402 0.16 15.34 -20.58
N ARG A 403 -0.25 14.14 -20.98
CA ARG A 403 -0.82 13.87 -22.32
C ARG A 403 -1.87 12.78 -22.23
N HIS A 404 -2.84 12.83 -23.14
CA HIS A 404 -3.85 11.79 -23.25
C HIS A 404 -3.21 10.45 -23.63
N CYS A 405 -3.58 9.38 -22.94
CA CYS A 405 -3.11 8.05 -23.29
C CYS A 405 -3.89 7.55 -24.50
N VAL A 406 -3.19 7.32 -25.61
CA VAL A 406 -3.76 6.75 -26.85
C VAL A 406 -3.52 5.24 -26.96
N ASP A 407 -2.69 4.70 -26.07
CA ASP A 407 -2.35 3.28 -26.04
C ASP A 407 -3.45 2.47 -25.36
N GLU A 408 -3.61 1.22 -25.80
CA GLU A 408 -4.50 0.28 -25.13
C GLU A 408 -3.89 -0.15 -23.79
N LEU A 409 -4.61 0.14 -22.70
CA LEU A 409 -4.20 -0.19 -21.34
C LEU A 409 -4.97 -1.38 -20.81
N PHE A 410 -4.26 -2.23 -20.07
CA PHE A 410 -4.83 -3.37 -19.36
C PHE A 410 -4.64 -3.17 -17.84
N PRO A 411 -5.65 -3.50 -17.00
CA PRO A 411 -7.00 -3.85 -17.42
C PRO A 411 -7.67 -2.63 -18.06
N PRO A 412 -8.64 -2.82 -18.98
CA PRO A 412 -9.32 -1.71 -19.62
C PRO A 412 -9.90 -0.77 -18.57
N PRO A 413 -9.50 0.51 -18.54
CA PRO A 413 -10.00 1.45 -17.54
C PRO A 413 -11.47 1.78 -17.82
N GLY A 414 -12.24 2.05 -16.76
CA GLY A 414 -13.65 2.44 -16.90
C GLY A 414 -13.87 3.83 -17.50
N ARG A 415 -12.81 4.62 -17.67
CA ARG A 415 -12.77 5.94 -18.31
C ARG A 415 -11.41 6.14 -18.96
N ASP A 416 -11.34 6.98 -19.97
CA ASP A 416 -10.07 7.31 -20.62
C ASP A 416 -9.05 7.85 -19.61
N MET A 417 -7.77 7.65 -19.89
CA MET A 417 -6.66 7.96 -18.97
C MET A 417 -5.69 8.95 -19.62
N ASP A 418 -5.03 9.73 -18.79
CA ASP A 418 -3.89 10.56 -19.18
C ASP A 418 -2.61 9.97 -18.58
N GLU A 419 -1.52 10.06 -19.33
CA GLU A 419 -0.16 9.80 -18.87
C GLU A 419 0.43 11.10 -18.29
N LEU A 420 1.10 11.00 -17.14
CA LEU A 420 1.76 12.11 -16.47
C LEU A 420 3.20 11.72 -16.13
N LEU A 421 4.12 12.66 -16.30
CA LEU A 421 5.46 12.53 -15.72
C LEU A 421 5.41 12.66 -14.19
N HIS A 422 6.42 12.11 -13.52
CA HIS A 422 6.48 11.98 -12.07
C HIS A 422 6.15 13.26 -11.28
N ALA A 423 6.84 14.37 -11.59
CA ALA A 423 6.62 15.64 -10.90
C ALA A 423 5.20 16.19 -11.11
N GLN A 424 4.68 16.03 -12.33
CA GLN A 424 3.33 16.47 -12.69
C GLN A 424 2.26 15.62 -12.00
N PHE A 425 2.50 14.33 -11.79
CA PHE A 425 1.60 13.47 -11.03
C PHE A 425 1.42 13.95 -9.58
N TRP A 426 2.52 14.16 -8.85
CA TRP A 426 2.48 14.58 -7.45
C TRP A 426 1.84 15.96 -7.26
N SER A 427 2.18 16.92 -8.13
CA SER A 427 1.56 18.25 -8.12
C SER A 427 0.06 18.17 -8.39
N THR A 428 -0.37 17.36 -9.37
CA THR A 428 -1.78 17.20 -9.76
C THR A 428 -2.62 16.58 -8.65
N ILE A 429 -2.10 15.59 -7.92
CA ILE A 429 -2.84 15.00 -6.79
C ILE A 429 -2.76 15.85 -5.51
N GLY A 430 -1.95 16.91 -5.49
CA GLY A 430 -1.83 17.85 -4.36
C GLY A 430 -0.95 17.34 -3.22
N TRP A 431 0.06 16.50 -3.51
CA TRP A 431 0.97 15.92 -2.52
C TRP A 431 2.42 16.27 -2.80
N GLU A 432 3.21 16.41 -1.73
CA GLU A 432 4.68 16.51 -1.82
C GLU A 432 5.25 15.19 -2.36
N ASP A 433 6.28 15.34 -3.18
CA ASP A 433 7.00 14.23 -3.79
C ASP A 433 7.84 13.50 -2.71
N PRO A 434 7.68 12.17 -2.53
CA PRO A 434 8.40 11.43 -1.51
C PRO A 434 9.80 10.97 -1.94
N CYS A 435 10.21 11.23 -3.18
CA CYS A 435 11.54 10.92 -3.72
C CYS A 435 12.52 12.09 -3.48
N ASN A 436 13.82 11.79 -3.43
CA ASN A 436 14.84 12.83 -3.24
C ASN A 436 15.09 13.63 -4.53
N ASP A 437 15.81 14.75 -4.41
CA ASP A 437 16.05 15.66 -5.54
C ASP A 437 16.89 14.99 -6.65
N GLU A 438 17.85 14.13 -6.30
CA GLU A 438 18.68 13.41 -7.27
C GLU A 438 17.85 12.43 -8.12
N GLU A 439 16.99 11.63 -7.48
CA GLU A 439 16.06 10.71 -8.13
C GLU A 439 15.07 11.47 -9.02
N ARG A 440 14.52 12.58 -8.53
CA ARG A 440 13.56 13.41 -9.27
C ARG A 440 14.18 14.01 -10.53
N ALA A 441 15.44 14.44 -10.47
CA ALA A 441 16.19 14.91 -11.64
C ALA A 441 16.37 13.81 -12.69
N GLU A 442 16.57 12.56 -12.27
CA GLU A 442 16.67 11.40 -13.18
C GLU A 442 15.30 11.03 -13.79
N PHE A 443 14.21 11.06 -13.01
CA PHE A 443 12.86 10.76 -13.51
C PHE A 443 12.41 11.73 -14.61
N ALA A 444 12.92 12.97 -14.57
CA ALA A 444 12.64 13.99 -15.57
C ALA A 444 13.41 13.79 -16.90
N LYS A 445 14.34 12.83 -16.98
CA LYS A 445 15.13 12.56 -18.19
C LYS A 445 14.49 11.51 -19.09
N CYS A 446 14.85 11.54 -20.36
CA CYS A 446 14.40 10.59 -21.35
C CYS A 446 14.86 9.16 -21.01
N ARG A 447 13.98 8.19 -21.27
CA ARG A 447 14.21 6.76 -21.01
C ARG A 447 15.01 6.06 -22.12
N PHE A 448 15.23 6.73 -23.24
CA PHE A 448 15.88 6.12 -24.40
C PHE A 448 17.36 5.83 -24.06
N GLN A 449 17.75 4.57 -24.23
CA GLN A 449 19.10 4.08 -23.98
C GLN A 449 19.83 3.90 -25.31
N CYS A 450 21.10 4.31 -25.37
CA CYS A 450 21.94 4.05 -26.52
C CYS A 450 22.12 2.54 -26.69
N ASN A 451 21.89 2.05 -27.90
CA ASN A 451 21.95 0.63 -28.28
C ASN A 451 23.31 0.23 -28.89
N ALA A 452 24.36 0.98 -28.55
CA ALA A 452 25.72 0.70 -29.01
C ALA A 452 26.31 -0.51 -28.27
N PRO A 453 27.01 -1.43 -28.97
CA PRO A 453 27.47 -2.68 -28.37
C PRO A 453 28.41 -2.50 -27.17
N GLU A 454 29.11 -1.36 -27.06
CA GLU A 454 29.99 -1.06 -25.93
C GLU A 454 29.23 -0.93 -24.60
N HIS A 455 27.91 -0.71 -24.67
CA HIS A 455 27.01 -0.71 -23.52
C HIS A 455 26.44 -2.11 -23.21
N ASP A 456 26.52 -3.05 -24.15
CA ASP A 456 25.97 -4.40 -24.04
C ASP A 456 27.02 -5.38 -23.46
N GLY A 457 27.39 -5.21 -22.18
CA GLY A 457 28.34 -6.08 -21.49
C GLY A 457 28.30 -5.95 -19.96
N SER A 458 28.89 -6.90 -19.23
CA SER A 458 28.92 -6.87 -17.74
C SER A 458 29.68 -5.66 -17.18
N ASP A 459 30.61 -5.12 -17.96
CA ASP A 459 31.43 -3.95 -17.62
C ASP A 459 30.99 -2.69 -18.40
N GLY A 460 30.01 -2.82 -19.31
CA GLY A 460 29.49 -1.73 -20.12
C GLY A 460 28.61 -0.82 -19.28
N THR A 461 29.01 0.44 -19.11
CA THR A 461 28.16 1.44 -18.44
C THR A 461 27.09 1.88 -19.44
N PRO A 462 25.78 1.74 -19.13
CA PRO A 462 24.72 2.14 -20.05
C PRO A 462 24.72 3.66 -20.25
N SER A 463 24.55 4.11 -21.50
CA SER A 463 24.37 5.52 -21.83
C SER A 463 22.91 5.81 -22.16
N PHE A 464 22.39 6.90 -21.62
CA PHE A 464 21.00 7.33 -21.81
C PHE A 464 20.94 8.71 -22.45
N CYS A 465 19.83 8.99 -23.12
CA CYS A 465 19.57 10.31 -23.66
C CYS A 465 19.63 11.37 -22.54
N VAL A 466 20.33 12.48 -22.80
CA VAL A 466 20.51 13.58 -21.82
C VAL A 466 19.36 14.58 -21.80
N LEU A 467 18.43 14.48 -22.75
CA LEU A 467 17.29 15.38 -22.88
C LEU A 467 16.17 15.04 -21.89
N GLY A 468 15.27 15.99 -21.66
CA GLY A 468 14.10 15.82 -20.82
C GLY A 468 13.14 14.74 -21.34
N ALA A 469 12.39 14.09 -20.47
CA ALA A 469 11.37 13.13 -20.87
C ALA A 469 10.35 13.79 -21.81
N TRP A 470 9.94 13.05 -22.86
CA TRP A 470 9.04 13.55 -23.91
C TRP A 470 9.55 14.76 -24.70
N HIS A 471 10.87 14.95 -24.79
CA HIS A 471 11.48 15.92 -25.68
C HIS A 471 11.08 15.70 -27.15
N LYS A 472 11.11 16.78 -27.94
CA LYS A 472 11.04 16.68 -29.41
C LYS A 472 12.35 16.10 -29.94
N ALA A 473 12.29 15.41 -31.08
CA ALA A 473 13.48 14.89 -31.75
C ALA A 473 14.45 16.05 -32.04
N GLU A 474 15.69 15.91 -31.58
CA GLU A 474 16.75 16.89 -31.74
C GLU A 474 17.69 16.47 -32.87
N LEU A 475 17.89 17.35 -33.84
CA LEU A 475 18.84 17.15 -34.93
C LEU A 475 20.20 17.70 -34.52
N LYS A 476 21.27 17.08 -35.03
CA LYS A 476 22.64 17.60 -34.83
C LYS A 476 22.69 19.05 -35.35
N PRO A 477 23.16 20.04 -34.56
CA PRO A 477 23.27 21.42 -34.99
C PRO A 477 24.17 21.56 -36.24
N GLU A 478 23.76 22.40 -37.18
CA GLU A 478 24.59 22.75 -38.35
C GLU A 478 25.71 23.71 -37.90
N GLY A 479 26.84 23.15 -37.43
CA GLY A 479 28.04 23.90 -37.10
C GLY A 479 28.80 23.35 -35.90
N GLY A 480 29.84 22.56 -36.18
CA GLY A 480 30.81 22.06 -35.19
C GLY A 480 30.34 20.85 -34.40
N ASP A 481 31.31 20.03 -33.97
CA ASP A 481 31.06 18.93 -33.06
C ASP A 481 30.89 19.47 -31.62
N ASP A 482 29.71 19.33 -31.04
CA ASP A 482 29.43 19.74 -29.66
C ASP A 482 29.88 18.69 -28.62
N GLY A 483 30.50 17.61 -29.09
CA GLY A 483 30.95 16.47 -28.28
C GLY A 483 29.83 15.49 -27.92
N PHE A 484 28.65 15.59 -28.57
CA PHE A 484 27.52 14.69 -28.34
C PHE A 484 27.16 13.89 -29.60
N SER A 485 26.67 12.68 -29.39
CA SER A 485 26.07 11.87 -30.46
C SER A 485 24.57 12.12 -30.55
N TYR A 486 24.07 12.22 -31.78
CA TYR A 486 22.64 12.38 -32.06
C TYR A 486 22.15 11.16 -32.83
N VAL A 487 21.33 10.33 -32.18
CA VAL A 487 20.79 9.09 -32.77
C VAL A 487 19.28 9.12 -32.65
N ASP A 488 18.59 9.05 -33.78
CA ASP A 488 17.13 9.00 -33.86
C ASP A 488 16.40 10.15 -33.14
N GLY A 489 17.00 11.34 -33.13
CA GLY A 489 16.46 12.50 -32.42
C GLY A 489 16.79 12.55 -30.92
N HIS A 490 17.58 11.61 -30.42
CA HIS A 490 18.07 11.56 -29.03
C HIS A 490 19.54 12.00 -28.96
N LYS A 491 19.90 12.70 -27.88
CA LYS A 491 21.25 13.24 -27.64
C LYS A 491 21.97 12.45 -26.55
N PHE A 492 23.22 12.04 -26.79
CA PHE A 492 24.02 11.22 -25.87
C PHE A 492 25.41 11.80 -25.65
N GLU A 493 25.96 11.62 -24.45
CA GLU A 493 27.36 11.94 -24.12
C GLU A 493 28.35 10.89 -24.62
N CYS A 494 27.88 9.68 -24.93
CA CYS A 494 28.73 8.67 -25.53
C CYS A 494 28.96 8.99 -27.01
N VAL A 495 30.16 8.71 -27.49
CA VAL A 495 30.54 8.83 -28.90
C VAL A 495 31.03 7.46 -29.36
N HIS A 496 30.28 6.86 -30.29
CA HIS A 496 30.56 5.54 -30.89
C HIS A 496 31.04 5.66 -32.33
N ALA A 497 31.01 6.87 -32.90
CA ALA A 497 31.52 7.12 -34.23
C ALA A 497 33.04 7.17 -34.17
N VAL A 498 33.68 6.35 -35.00
CA VAL A 498 35.13 6.38 -35.17
C VAL A 498 35.50 7.57 -36.07
N ASP A 499 36.41 8.41 -35.58
CA ASP A 499 37.00 9.52 -36.35
C ASP A 499 38.43 9.19 -36.79
N THR A 500 38.60 8.05 -37.46
CA THR A 500 39.86 7.67 -38.13
C THR A 500 40.10 8.50 -39.39
N GLY A 501 39.10 9.27 -39.83
CA GLY A 501 39.08 9.93 -41.15
C GLY A 501 38.90 8.96 -42.33
N LYS A 502 38.64 7.66 -42.08
CA LYS A 502 38.45 6.64 -43.12
C LYS A 502 36.97 6.34 -43.33
N PHE A 503 36.56 6.25 -44.60
CA PHE A 503 35.18 5.96 -44.96
C PHE A 503 35.05 4.63 -45.72
N HIS A 504 33.94 3.93 -45.49
CA HIS A 504 33.48 2.86 -46.36
C HIS A 504 32.30 3.37 -47.18
N ASN A 505 32.54 3.66 -48.46
CA ASN A 505 31.60 4.23 -49.41
C ASN A 505 30.82 3.13 -50.14
N ILE A 506 29.56 2.95 -49.79
CA ILE A 506 28.66 1.91 -50.30
C ILE A 506 27.73 2.55 -51.32
N PHE A 507 28.01 2.31 -52.60
CA PHE A 507 27.19 2.77 -53.71
C PHE A 507 26.12 1.74 -54.03
N VAL A 508 24.85 2.14 -53.99
CA VAL A 508 23.70 1.31 -54.31
C VAL A 508 23.04 1.89 -55.56
N LEU A 509 23.35 1.30 -56.71
CA LEU A 509 23.12 1.87 -58.03
C LEU A 509 21.99 1.14 -58.76
N ASP A 510 20.95 1.89 -59.15
CA ASP A 510 19.88 1.39 -60.00
C ASP A 510 20.40 1.10 -61.41
N SER A 511 20.32 -0.18 -61.79
CA SER A 511 20.71 -0.74 -63.08
C SER A 511 19.51 -1.30 -63.85
N SER A 512 18.30 -0.85 -63.51
CA SER A 512 17.06 -1.23 -64.20
C SER A 512 17.02 -0.74 -65.66
N GLY A 513 16.04 -1.23 -66.41
CA GLY A 513 15.94 -0.96 -67.85
C GLY A 513 15.81 0.54 -68.19
N SER A 514 15.20 1.35 -67.32
CA SER A 514 15.04 2.79 -67.49
C SER A 514 16.37 3.56 -67.37
N MET A 515 17.35 2.97 -66.69
CA MET A 515 18.71 3.52 -66.54
C MET A 515 19.63 3.18 -67.72
N SER A 516 19.19 2.36 -68.68
CA SER A 516 20.03 1.90 -69.79
C SER A 516 20.58 3.03 -70.69
N GLY A 517 21.79 2.85 -71.19
CA GLY A 517 22.43 3.79 -72.13
C GLY A 517 23.10 4.97 -71.43
N GLN A 518 22.72 6.20 -71.81
CA GLN A 518 23.37 7.42 -71.32
C GLN A 518 23.21 7.65 -69.81
N PRO A 519 22.04 7.44 -69.18
CA PRO A 519 21.88 7.62 -67.73
C PRO A 519 22.86 6.77 -66.90
N TRP A 520 23.04 5.50 -67.27
CA TRP A 520 24.03 4.62 -66.63
C TRP A 520 25.47 5.13 -66.81
N GLN A 521 25.83 5.59 -68.00
CA GLN A 521 27.17 6.16 -68.25
C GLN A 521 27.41 7.44 -67.44
N ASP A 522 26.40 8.29 -67.31
CA ASP A 522 26.47 9.51 -66.52
C ASP A 522 26.61 9.22 -65.02
N LEU A 523 25.91 8.19 -64.52
CA LEU A 523 26.02 7.69 -63.16
C LEU A 523 27.43 7.18 -62.84
N LEU A 524 27.97 6.28 -63.68
CA LEU A 524 29.33 5.76 -63.47
C LEU A 524 30.37 6.87 -63.51
N CYS A 525 30.20 7.85 -64.39
CA CYS A 525 31.08 9.02 -64.41
C CYS A 525 31.00 9.83 -63.12
N ALA A 526 29.81 9.99 -62.52
CA ALA A 526 29.63 10.68 -61.25
C ALA A 526 30.24 9.92 -60.07
N CYS A 527 30.13 8.58 -60.05
CA CYS A 527 30.85 7.73 -59.09
C CYS A 527 32.38 7.92 -59.21
N SER A 528 32.92 7.98 -60.43
CA SER A 528 34.34 8.25 -60.64
C SER A 528 34.75 9.65 -60.14
N GLU A 529 33.94 10.68 -60.41
CA GLU A 529 34.19 12.04 -59.92
C GLU A 529 34.17 12.13 -58.39
N PHE A 530 33.24 11.43 -57.72
CA PHE A 530 33.24 11.28 -56.27
C PHE A 530 34.56 10.71 -55.77
N GLY A 531 35.00 9.59 -56.34
CA GLY A 531 36.22 8.93 -55.90
C GLY A 531 37.47 9.76 -56.16
N ILE A 532 37.54 10.46 -57.30
CA ILE A 532 38.63 11.40 -57.60
C ILE A 532 38.67 12.55 -56.59
N SER A 533 37.52 13.10 -56.21
CA SER A 533 37.44 14.12 -55.16
C SER A 533 37.92 13.57 -53.82
N ARG A 534 37.44 12.39 -53.41
CA ARG A 534 37.90 11.74 -52.17
C ARG A 534 39.40 11.45 -52.14
N LEU A 535 39.99 11.03 -53.26
CA LEU A 535 41.45 10.84 -53.34
C LEU A 535 42.24 12.15 -53.18
N LYS A 536 41.73 13.28 -53.72
CA LYS A 536 42.34 14.60 -53.48
C LYS A 536 42.27 15.01 -52.01
N ASP A 537 41.23 14.53 -51.32
CA ASP A 537 40.92 14.80 -49.92
C ASP A 537 41.43 13.69 -48.98
N GLY A 538 42.48 12.95 -49.39
CA GLY A 538 43.18 11.98 -48.54
C GLY A 538 42.51 10.60 -48.37
N GLY A 539 41.49 10.26 -49.16
CA GLY A 539 40.76 8.99 -49.10
C GLY A 539 41.50 7.78 -49.69
N GLU A 540 42.83 7.72 -49.66
CA GLU A 540 43.61 6.60 -50.23
C GLU A 540 43.32 5.25 -49.56
N ASP A 541 42.93 5.31 -48.28
CA ASP A 541 42.57 4.15 -47.47
C ASP A 541 41.05 3.99 -47.32
N ASP A 542 40.24 4.81 -48.00
CA ASP A 542 38.79 4.61 -48.02
C ASP A 542 38.45 3.30 -48.75
N LEU A 543 37.41 2.63 -48.26
CA LEU A 543 36.85 1.45 -48.90
C LEU A 543 35.67 1.84 -49.78
N VAL A 544 35.42 1.02 -50.80
CA VAL A 544 34.30 1.14 -51.73
C VAL A 544 33.64 -0.21 -51.92
N SER A 545 32.32 -0.19 -51.84
CA SER A 545 31.48 -1.31 -52.25
C SER A 545 30.49 -0.83 -53.31
N TYR A 546 30.41 -1.57 -54.42
CA TYR A 546 29.41 -1.33 -55.46
C TYR A 546 28.33 -2.41 -55.40
N VAL A 547 27.10 -1.97 -55.13
CA VAL A 547 25.88 -2.76 -55.24
C VAL A 547 25.12 -2.26 -56.47
N THR A 548 24.79 -3.16 -57.39
CA THR A 548 23.90 -2.86 -58.53
C THR A 548 22.59 -3.59 -58.34
N PHE A 549 21.46 -2.94 -58.64
CA PHE A 549 20.16 -3.60 -58.51
C PHE A 549 19.22 -3.30 -59.67
N ASP A 550 18.34 -4.24 -59.94
CA ASP A 550 17.17 -4.11 -60.81
C ASP A 550 15.97 -4.78 -60.10
N HIS A 551 15.42 -5.88 -60.62
CA HIS A 551 14.55 -6.81 -59.90
C HIS A 551 15.31 -7.80 -59.00
N GLU A 552 16.64 -7.87 -59.15
CA GLU A 552 17.57 -8.59 -58.28
C GLU A 552 18.73 -7.65 -57.88
N SER A 553 19.54 -8.02 -56.89
CA SER A 553 20.72 -7.25 -56.47
C SER A 553 22.01 -8.06 -56.56
N VAL A 554 23.10 -7.42 -56.97
CA VAL A 554 24.44 -8.00 -56.99
C VAL A 554 25.41 -7.07 -56.26
N ILE A 555 26.14 -7.63 -55.29
CA ILE A 555 27.31 -6.97 -54.69
C ILE A 555 28.48 -7.23 -55.64
N PHE A 556 28.81 -6.24 -56.48
CA PHE A 556 29.84 -6.36 -57.51
C PHE A 556 31.25 -6.36 -56.92
N CYS A 557 31.50 -5.46 -55.98
CA CYS A 557 32.69 -5.47 -55.14
C CYS A 557 32.32 -5.08 -53.71
N GLU A 558 33.10 -5.58 -52.75
CA GLU A 558 32.88 -5.33 -51.33
C GLU A 558 34.21 -5.00 -50.66
N GLY A 559 34.28 -3.82 -50.02
CA GLY A 559 35.42 -3.41 -49.21
C GLY A 559 36.74 -3.24 -50.00
N GLU A 560 36.66 -2.84 -51.27
CA GLU A 560 37.84 -2.61 -52.10
C GLU A 560 38.42 -1.22 -51.85
N ARG A 561 39.75 -1.06 -51.91
CA ARG A 561 40.35 0.28 -51.72
C ARG A 561 39.93 1.23 -52.83
N LEU A 562 39.68 2.49 -52.49
CA LEU A 562 39.19 3.50 -53.42
C LEU A 562 40.01 3.62 -54.73
N PRO A 563 41.36 3.64 -54.72
CA PRO A 563 42.15 3.67 -55.97
C PRO A 563 41.94 2.46 -56.88
N ASP A 564 41.67 1.29 -56.29
CA ASP A 564 41.50 0.02 -57.00
C ASP A 564 40.07 -0.10 -57.54
N ALA A 565 39.08 0.30 -56.74
CA ALA A 565 37.67 0.35 -57.13
C ALA A 565 37.42 1.28 -58.33
N LEU A 566 38.12 2.42 -58.41
CA LEU A 566 38.02 3.36 -59.54
C LEU A 566 38.47 2.79 -60.89
N GLN A 567 39.25 1.70 -60.89
CA GLN A 567 39.70 1.02 -62.11
C GLN A 567 38.69 -0.04 -62.59
N MET A 568 37.67 -0.33 -61.78
CA MET A 568 36.69 -1.37 -62.08
C MET A 568 35.61 -0.88 -63.04
N THR A 569 35.09 -1.80 -63.86
CA THR A 569 33.93 -1.53 -64.73
C THR A 569 32.70 -2.18 -64.14
N VAL A 570 31.83 -1.36 -63.53
CA VAL A 570 30.60 -1.84 -62.89
C VAL A 570 29.60 -2.31 -63.96
N PRO A 571 29.07 -3.55 -63.87
CA PRO A 571 28.21 -4.13 -64.89
C PRO A 571 26.80 -3.54 -64.88
N PHE A 572 26.15 -3.56 -66.05
CA PHE A 572 24.74 -3.24 -66.22
C PHE A 572 23.95 -4.53 -66.52
N SER A 573 22.84 -4.77 -65.81
CA SER A 573 22.00 -5.97 -66.01
C SER A 573 20.71 -5.66 -66.77
N GLY A 574 19.98 -4.61 -66.38
CA GLY A 574 18.68 -4.26 -66.95
C GLY A 574 17.56 -5.18 -66.47
N GLY A 575 16.44 -4.60 -66.07
CA GLY A 575 15.29 -5.34 -65.54
C GLY A 575 14.20 -4.41 -65.01
N GLY A 576 13.34 -4.95 -64.12
CA GLY A 576 12.46 -4.15 -63.29
C GLY A 576 13.24 -3.37 -62.22
N THR A 577 12.55 -2.62 -61.36
CA THR A 577 13.19 -1.81 -60.31
C THR A 577 12.65 -2.23 -58.96
N SER A 578 13.49 -2.79 -58.09
CA SER A 578 13.14 -3.26 -56.76
C SER A 578 14.06 -2.64 -55.71
N PHE A 579 13.54 -1.69 -54.93
CA PHE A 579 14.33 -1.01 -53.90
C PHE A 579 14.69 -1.93 -52.75
N VAL A 580 13.83 -2.88 -52.39
CA VAL A 580 14.12 -3.81 -51.29
C VAL A 580 15.37 -4.65 -51.58
N GLU A 581 15.59 -5.03 -52.83
CA GLU A 581 16.73 -5.85 -53.24
C GLU A 581 18.03 -5.05 -53.11
N GLY A 582 18.07 -3.83 -53.66
CA GLY A 582 19.21 -2.94 -53.52
C GLY A 582 19.54 -2.61 -52.06
N LEU A 583 18.51 -2.26 -51.26
CA LEU A 583 18.68 -1.95 -49.84
C LEU A 583 19.07 -3.18 -49.01
N ARG A 584 18.59 -4.38 -49.34
CA ARG A 584 18.99 -5.62 -48.66
C ARG A 584 20.45 -5.94 -48.90
N ALA A 585 20.93 -5.83 -50.14
CA ALA A 585 22.35 -6.02 -50.44
C ALA A 585 23.22 -4.95 -49.75
N ALA A 586 22.75 -3.69 -49.69
CA ALA A 586 23.42 -2.64 -48.93
C ALA A 586 23.51 -2.97 -47.42
N ASN A 587 22.43 -3.49 -46.84
CA ASN A 587 22.38 -3.96 -45.45
C ASN A 587 23.36 -5.12 -45.20
N GLU A 588 23.50 -6.05 -46.16
CA GLU A 588 24.51 -7.11 -46.07
C GLU A 588 25.93 -6.55 -46.01
N VAL A 589 26.29 -5.59 -46.86
CA VAL A 589 27.59 -4.92 -46.82
C VAL A 589 27.78 -4.16 -45.50
N LEU A 590 26.78 -3.38 -45.08
CA LEU A 590 26.81 -2.65 -43.80
C LEU A 590 27.00 -3.59 -42.61
N SER A 591 26.35 -4.75 -42.60
CA SER A 591 26.47 -5.74 -41.50
C SER A 591 27.87 -6.29 -41.32
N ARG A 592 28.72 -6.22 -42.35
CA ARG A 592 30.10 -6.69 -42.35
C ARG A 592 31.12 -5.55 -42.28
N ASN A 593 30.68 -4.30 -42.20
CA ASN A 593 31.56 -3.16 -42.05
C ASN A 593 32.29 -3.23 -40.70
N ASP A 594 33.59 -2.96 -40.73
CA ASP A 594 34.36 -2.74 -39.51
C ASP A 594 34.10 -1.31 -39.01
N PHE A 595 33.10 -1.17 -38.14
CA PHE A 595 32.72 0.12 -37.56
C PHE A 595 33.74 0.66 -36.56
N ASP A 596 34.76 -0.13 -36.18
CA ASP A 596 35.88 0.32 -35.33
C ASP A 596 36.97 1.02 -36.16
N GLU A 597 37.01 0.82 -37.48
CA GLU A 597 37.97 1.44 -38.38
C GLU A 597 37.33 2.40 -39.40
N PHE A 598 36.14 2.08 -39.91
CA PHE A 598 35.52 2.77 -41.04
C PHE A 598 34.14 3.33 -40.72
N LYS A 599 33.96 4.61 -41.02
CA LYS A 599 32.63 5.23 -41.02
C LYS A 599 31.89 4.91 -42.32
N ALA A 600 30.71 4.31 -42.20
CA ALA A 600 29.93 3.92 -43.37
C ALA A 600 29.23 5.13 -44.01
N VAL A 601 29.32 5.22 -45.34
CA VAL A 601 28.58 6.18 -46.17
C VAL A 601 27.81 5.40 -47.21
N MET A 602 26.49 5.53 -47.23
CA MET A 602 25.63 4.86 -48.20
C MET A 602 25.05 5.88 -49.19
N ILE A 603 25.23 5.62 -50.48
CA ILE A 603 24.71 6.46 -51.57
C ILE A 603 23.77 5.61 -52.40
N PHE A 604 22.46 5.80 -52.21
CA PHE A 604 21.41 5.13 -52.96
C PHE A 604 20.98 5.99 -54.15
N PHE A 605 21.06 5.44 -55.36
CA PHE A 605 20.77 6.16 -56.59
C PHE A 605 19.69 5.45 -57.40
N SER A 606 18.67 6.17 -57.86
CA SER A 606 17.60 5.65 -58.74
C SER A 606 16.86 6.77 -59.47
N ASP A 607 16.14 6.43 -60.55
CA ASP A 607 15.20 7.32 -61.26
C ASP A 607 13.76 7.28 -60.71
N GLY A 608 13.51 6.50 -59.64
CA GLY A 608 12.30 6.60 -58.82
C GLY A 608 11.13 5.70 -59.20
N GLN A 609 11.30 4.62 -59.97
CA GLN A 609 10.17 3.76 -60.38
C GLN A 609 10.15 2.34 -59.74
N PRO A 610 10.16 2.19 -58.41
CA PRO A 610 10.16 0.86 -57.80
C PRO A 610 8.81 0.17 -57.92
N GLN A 611 8.85 -1.17 -58.02
CA GLN A 611 7.68 -2.03 -57.94
C GLN A 611 7.25 -2.34 -56.49
N ASP A 612 8.08 -1.99 -55.50
CA ASP A 612 8.05 -2.49 -54.12
C ASP A 612 8.22 -1.39 -53.05
N ILE A 613 7.51 -0.26 -53.21
CA ILE A 613 7.63 0.94 -52.36
C ILE A 613 7.65 0.62 -50.86
N GLU A 614 6.60 -0.01 -50.32
CA GLU A 614 6.48 -0.22 -48.87
C GLU A 614 7.54 -1.19 -48.32
N LEU A 615 7.98 -2.17 -49.10
CA LEU A 615 9.07 -3.08 -48.70
C LEU A 615 10.42 -2.35 -48.69
N GLY A 616 10.67 -1.48 -49.67
CA GLY A 616 11.83 -0.60 -49.69
C GLY A 616 11.86 0.35 -48.48
N ILE A 617 10.71 0.96 -48.14
CA ILE A 617 10.59 1.81 -46.95
C ILE A 617 10.87 1.03 -45.66
N ALA A 618 10.29 -0.17 -45.50
CA ALA A 618 10.55 -1.00 -44.33
C ALA A 618 12.03 -1.37 -44.18
N MET A 619 12.72 -1.64 -45.30
CA MET A 619 14.16 -1.92 -45.28
C MET A 619 14.99 -0.68 -44.95
N ALA A 620 14.61 0.50 -45.45
CA ALA A 620 15.26 1.77 -45.10
C ALA A 620 15.14 2.07 -43.58
N GLN A 621 13.97 1.84 -42.99
CA GLN A 621 13.74 1.95 -41.55
C GLN A 621 14.62 0.95 -40.78
N HIS A 622 14.74 -0.28 -41.27
CA HIS A 622 15.60 -1.29 -40.67
C HIS A 622 17.08 -0.86 -40.67
N ILE A 623 17.60 -0.38 -41.80
CA ILE A 623 18.97 0.14 -41.93
C ILE A 623 19.20 1.28 -40.93
N ARG A 624 18.30 2.27 -40.85
CA ARG A 624 18.40 3.37 -39.88
C ARG A 624 18.45 2.84 -38.45
N SER A 625 17.49 2.00 -38.05
CA SER A 625 17.41 1.47 -36.69
C SER A 625 18.64 0.66 -36.27
N THR A 626 19.32 0.04 -37.24
CA THR A 626 20.47 -0.83 -37.00
C THR A 626 21.78 -0.05 -36.97
N TYR A 627 21.96 0.93 -37.87
CA TYR A 627 23.26 1.55 -38.12
C TYR A 627 23.36 3.03 -37.77
N ALA A 628 22.27 3.72 -37.41
CA ALA A 628 22.33 5.13 -37.00
C ALA A 628 23.25 5.37 -35.79
N LYS A 629 23.39 4.37 -34.91
CA LYS A 629 24.32 4.38 -33.76
C LYS A 629 25.80 4.49 -34.14
N TYR A 630 26.15 4.13 -35.38
CA TYR A 630 27.52 4.24 -35.92
C TYR A 630 27.70 5.49 -36.80
N ASP A 631 26.78 6.46 -36.70
CA ASP A 631 26.79 7.70 -37.51
C ASP A 631 26.84 7.41 -39.02
N LEU A 632 26.00 6.47 -39.47
CA LEU A 632 25.81 6.14 -40.88
C LEU A 632 25.35 7.38 -41.65
N LYS A 633 26.16 7.82 -42.62
CA LYS A 633 25.78 8.90 -43.55
C LYS A 633 25.04 8.30 -44.74
N ALA A 634 23.75 8.60 -44.88
CA ALA A 634 22.93 8.12 -45.99
C ALA A 634 22.54 9.25 -46.95
N PHE A 635 22.72 9.04 -48.25
CA PHE A 635 22.32 9.95 -49.31
C PHE A 635 21.44 9.20 -50.33
N VAL A 636 20.29 9.76 -50.66
CA VAL A 636 19.40 9.24 -51.71
C VAL A 636 19.37 10.24 -52.85
N VAL A 637 19.90 9.83 -54.00
CA VAL A 637 20.02 10.69 -55.19
C VAL A 637 18.99 10.25 -56.23
N GLY A 638 18.05 11.15 -56.54
CA GLY A 638 17.03 10.95 -57.56
C GLY A 638 17.42 11.56 -58.90
N PHE A 639 17.37 10.77 -59.97
CA PHE A 639 17.70 11.22 -61.33
C PHE A 639 16.47 11.41 -62.21
N GLY A 640 16.34 12.61 -62.78
CA GLY A 640 15.24 12.96 -63.69
C GLY A 640 13.99 13.50 -62.99
N TYR A 641 12.83 13.30 -63.62
CA TYR A 641 11.56 13.94 -63.24
C TYR A 641 10.55 12.99 -62.57
N VAL A 642 10.86 11.70 -62.40
CA VAL A 642 9.84 10.69 -62.07
C VAL A 642 9.88 10.28 -60.58
N ASN A 643 8.71 10.32 -59.94
CA ASN A 643 8.39 9.82 -58.58
C ASN A 643 9.34 10.21 -57.42
N LEU A 644 9.76 11.48 -57.41
CA LEU A 644 10.64 12.08 -56.39
C LEU A 644 10.12 11.88 -54.95
N SER A 645 8.80 11.80 -54.75
CA SER A 645 8.19 11.61 -53.43
C SER A 645 8.58 10.27 -52.78
N VAL A 646 8.77 9.22 -53.57
CA VAL A 646 9.15 7.90 -53.05
C VAL A 646 10.59 7.94 -52.57
N LEU A 647 11.51 8.47 -53.37
CA LEU A 647 12.93 8.58 -52.98
C LEU A 647 13.13 9.53 -51.80
N GLN A 648 12.37 10.63 -51.73
CA GLN A 648 12.38 11.50 -50.57
C GLN A 648 11.90 10.78 -49.31
N ARG A 649 10.89 9.91 -49.42
CA ARG A 649 10.44 9.06 -48.32
C ARG A 649 11.52 8.04 -47.92
N VAL A 650 12.16 7.37 -48.88
CA VAL A 650 13.29 6.44 -48.59
C VAL A 650 14.40 7.16 -47.84
N ALA A 651 14.78 8.37 -48.26
CA ALA A 651 15.81 9.18 -47.58
C ALA A 651 15.42 9.49 -46.14
N SER A 652 14.21 10.01 -45.95
CA SER A 652 13.68 10.37 -44.63
C SER A 652 13.64 9.17 -43.67
N GLU A 653 13.19 8.02 -44.17
CA GLU A 653 13.03 6.79 -43.38
C GLU A 653 14.38 6.14 -43.04
N MET A 654 15.38 6.33 -43.91
CA MET A 654 16.78 5.96 -43.64
C MET A 654 17.52 6.93 -42.72
N GLY A 655 16.92 8.10 -42.43
CA GLY A 655 17.58 9.17 -41.67
C GLY A 655 18.66 9.91 -42.47
N GLY A 656 18.57 9.87 -43.80
CA GLY A 656 19.54 10.46 -44.73
C GLY A 656 19.00 11.69 -45.47
N GLU A 657 19.82 12.19 -46.39
CA GLU A 657 19.50 13.36 -47.21
C GLU A 657 19.00 12.98 -48.60
N TYR A 658 17.92 13.64 -49.06
CA TYR A 658 17.44 13.50 -50.43
C TYR A 658 18.03 14.58 -51.34
N ARG A 659 18.61 14.18 -52.48
CA ARG A 659 19.20 15.08 -53.47
C ARG A 659 18.59 14.80 -54.85
N GLN A 660 18.03 15.84 -55.50
CA GLN A 660 17.45 15.72 -56.83
C GLN A 660 18.40 16.28 -57.90
N VAL A 661 18.58 15.53 -58.99
CA VAL A 661 19.37 15.96 -60.15
C VAL A 661 18.61 15.75 -61.46
N LEU A 662 18.70 16.72 -62.37
CA LEU A 662 17.92 16.74 -63.62
C LEU A 662 18.74 16.36 -64.86
N ASP A 663 20.06 16.51 -64.81
CA ASP A 663 20.97 16.26 -65.92
C ASP A 663 22.34 15.76 -65.44
N ALA A 664 23.15 15.30 -66.39
CA ALA A 664 24.47 14.71 -66.14
C ALA A 664 25.44 15.65 -65.42
N ASN A 665 25.37 16.96 -65.69
CA ASN A 665 26.28 17.93 -65.07
C ASN A 665 25.88 18.22 -63.63
N ALA A 666 24.57 18.32 -63.37
CA ALA A 666 24.03 18.39 -62.02
C ALA A 666 24.39 17.14 -61.20
N LEU A 667 24.28 15.94 -61.80
CA LEU A 667 24.65 14.68 -61.16
C LEU A 667 26.13 14.63 -60.73
N ARG A 668 27.05 15.00 -61.62
CA ARG A 668 28.48 15.08 -61.29
C ARG A 668 28.76 16.08 -60.18
N THR A 669 28.17 17.27 -60.27
CA THR A 669 28.31 18.32 -59.26
C THR A 669 27.81 17.84 -57.90
N GLU A 670 26.73 17.07 -57.88
CA GLU A 670 26.14 16.57 -56.64
C GLU A 670 27.02 15.50 -55.98
N PHE A 671 27.58 14.56 -56.74
CA PHE A 671 28.52 13.58 -56.20
C PHE A 671 29.81 14.25 -55.68
N GLN A 672 30.29 15.31 -56.33
CA GLN A 672 31.38 16.14 -55.81
C GLN A 672 31.01 16.84 -54.49
N ARG A 673 29.77 17.32 -54.34
CA ARG A 673 29.28 17.90 -53.08
C ARG A 673 29.19 16.86 -51.97
N ILE A 674 28.69 15.66 -52.27
CA ILE A 674 28.66 14.57 -51.30
C ILE A 674 30.09 14.26 -50.84
N ALA A 675 31.05 14.15 -51.75
CA ALA A 675 32.46 13.97 -51.39
C ALA A 675 32.99 15.12 -50.50
N ALA A 676 32.66 16.37 -50.80
CA ALA A 676 33.05 17.53 -50.00
C ALA A 676 32.44 17.52 -48.58
N VAL A 677 31.21 17.03 -48.42
CA VAL A 677 30.58 16.81 -47.09
C VAL A 677 31.36 15.78 -46.25
N LEU A 678 32.07 14.86 -46.90
CA LEU A 678 32.94 13.89 -46.23
C LEU A 678 34.35 14.45 -45.93
N CYS A 679 34.78 15.49 -46.64
CA CYS A 679 36.08 16.15 -46.45
C CYS A 679 36.15 17.05 -45.20
N ASN A 680 35.01 17.45 -44.62
CA ASN A 680 34.96 18.33 -43.45
C ASN A 680 35.43 17.60 -42.16
N ASN A 681 36.72 17.29 -42.07
CA ASN A 681 37.44 17.46 -40.81
C ASN A 681 37.73 18.96 -40.66
N GLU A 682 37.39 19.50 -39.49
CA GLU A 682 37.41 20.92 -39.14
C GLU A 682 38.72 21.64 -39.52
N ALA A 683 38.73 22.33 -40.67
CA ALA A 683 39.75 23.33 -40.99
C ALA A 683 39.07 24.69 -41.23
N SER A 684 38.92 25.46 -40.15
CA SER A 684 38.54 26.88 -40.23
C SER A 684 39.78 27.73 -40.51
N LEU A 685 39.74 28.53 -41.57
CA LEU A 685 40.76 29.54 -41.89
C LEU A 685 40.48 30.82 -41.09
N ALA A 686 41.40 31.19 -40.18
CA ALA A 686 41.41 32.51 -39.56
C ALA A 686 42.11 33.53 -40.46
N LEU A 687 41.52 34.71 -40.63
CA LEU A 687 42.17 35.85 -41.26
C LEU A 687 43.35 36.29 -40.39
N VAL A 688 44.55 36.32 -40.97
CA VAL A 688 45.68 37.03 -40.36
C VAL A 688 45.36 38.51 -40.43
N GLU A 689 45.05 39.13 -39.29
CA GLU A 689 45.08 40.58 -39.17
C GLU A 689 46.51 41.03 -39.46
N SER A 690 46.70 41.67 -40.61
CA SER A 690 47.94 42.36 -40.91
C SER A 690 48.09 43.49 -39.88
N ASP A 691 49.15 43.41 -39.08
CA ASP A 691 49.63 44.51 -38.26
C ASP A 691 49.80 45.77 -39.14
N MET A 692 48.82 46.67 -39.10
CA MET A 692 49.08 48.07 -39.41
C MET A 692 49.72 48.69 -38.18
N GLU A 693 51.05 48.61 -38.16
CA GLU A 693 51.90 49.43 -37.31
C GLU A 693 51.58 50.92 -37.49
N ALA A 694 51.71 51.62 -36.36
CA ALA A 694 51.49 53.04 -36.18
C ALA A 694 52.35 53.93 -37.10
N SER A 695 51.69 54.93 -37.71
CA SER A 695 52.11 56.35 -37.70
C SER A 695 50.99 57.24 -38.23
#